data_AF-A0A8C0ZEG7-F1
#
_entry.id   AF-A0A8C0ZEG7-F1
#
_cell.length_a   1.000
_cell.length_b   1.000
_cell.length_c   1.000
_cell.angle_alpha   90.00
_cell.angle_beta   90.00
_cell.angle_gamma   90.00
#
_symmetry.space_group_name_H-M   'P 1'
#
loop_
_entity.id
_entity.type
_entity.pdbx_description
1 polymer ?
#
loop_
_entity_poly.entity_id
_entity_poly.type
_entity_poly.pdbx_seq_one_letter_code
_entity_poly.pdbx_strand_id
1 'polypeptide(L)'
;MSNGEGWCFPCCETSVLTNFIPLPAFFDNSVFFFFFLFCFLQSKPYIFDRVFQSNTSQEQVYNDCAKKIVKDVLEGYNGTIFAYGQTSSGKTHTMEGKLHDPDGMGIIPRIVQDIFNYIYSMDENLEFHIKVSYFEIYLDKIRDLLDVSKTNLSVHEDKNRVPYVKGCTERFVCSPEEVMDTIDEGKSNRHVAVTNMNEHSSRSHSIFLINVKQENTQTEQKLSGKLYLVDLAGSEKVSKTGAEGAVLDEAKNINKSLSALGNVISALAESSVSTYVPYRDSKMTRILQDSLGGNCRTTIVICCSPSSYNESETKSTLLFGQRAKTIKNTVCVNVELTAEQWKKKYEKEKEKNKTLRNTIQWLENELNRWRNEINQQSQLVEKLKTQMLDQEELLASTRRDQDNLQAELNRLQAENDASKEEVKEVLQALEELAVNYDQKSQEVEDKAKEYELLSDELNQKSVTLASIDAELQKLKEMTNHQKKRATEMMASLLKDLAEIGIAVGNNQPEGTGMIDEEFTVARLYISKMKSEVKTMVKRCKQLEGTQAESNKKMEENEKELAACQLRISQHEAKIKSLTEYLQNVEQKKRQLEESVDSLNEELVQLRAQGRTGYFRNNLFFFRVMQDRREQARQDLKGLEETVAKELQTLHNLRKLFVQDLATRVKKSAEIDSDDTGGSAAQKQKISFLENNLEQLTKVHKQLVRDNADLRCELPKLEKRLRATAERVKALESALKEAKENASRDRKRYQQEVDRIKEAVRSKNMARRGHSAQIAKPIRPGQHPAASPTHPSAIRGGGAFTQNSQPVALRGGGRQDKV
;
A
#
# COMPACT_ATOMS: atom_id res chain seq x y z
N MET A 1 -31.77 -28.89 53.84
CA MET A 1 -31.15 -30.19 54.19
C MET A 1 -30.25 -30.57 53.04
N SER A 2 -29.06 -31.10 53.33
CA SER A 2 -27.97 -31.24 52.35
C SER A 2 -27.15 -32.48 52.67
N ASN A 3 -27.35 -33.54 51.88
CA ASN A 3 -26.55 -34.75 51.94
C ASN A 3 -25.65 -34.75 50.68
N GLY A 4 -24.34 -35.00 50.75
CA GLY A 4 -23.53 -35.38 51.92
C GLY A 4 -22.76 -36.69 51.78
N GLU A 5 -22.65 -37.23 50.57
CA GLU A 5 -21.83 -38.42 50.31
C GLU A 5 -20.37 -38.03 50.07
N GLY A 6 -19.59 -38.00 51.15
CA GLY A 6 -18.14 -37.88 51.07
C GLY A 6 -17.50 -39.20 50.66
N TRP A 7 -16.81 -39.22 49.52
CA TRP A 7 -15.99 -40.35 49.10
C TRP A 7 -14.57 -40.19 49.66
N CYS A 8 -14.14 -41.14 50.51
CA CYS A 8 -12.88 -41.05 51.24
C CYS A 8 -11.65 -41.11 50.30
N PHE A 9 -10.69 -40.23 50.53
CA PHE A 9 -9.33 -40.39 50.02
C PHE A 9 -8.62 -41.53 50.79
N PRO A 10 -8.06 -42.54 50.11
CA PRO A 10 -7.00 -43.37 50.68
C PRO A 10 -5.71 -42.56 50.74
N CYS A 11 -5.08 -42.44 51.91
CA CYS A 11 -3.86 -41.65 52.06
C CYS A 11 -2.68 -42.23 51.26
N CYS A 12 -2.02 -41.38 50.48
CA CYS A 12 -0.70 -41.65 49.91
C CYS A 12 0.08 -40.32 49.80
N GLU A 13 0.33 -39.68 50.94
CA GLU A 13 0.77 -38.27 51.12
C GLU A 13 2.19 -37.94 50.63
N THR A 14 2.73 -38.70 49.68
CA THR A 14 4.10 -38.57 49.16
C THR A 14 4.20 -38.40 47.64
N SER A 15 3.11 -38.56 46.88
CA SER A 15 3.07 -38.25 45.44
C SER A 15 2.54 -36.84 45.18
N VAL A 16 3.30 -36.02 44.46
CA VAL A 16 2.87 -34.67 44.04
C VAL A 16 2.13 -34.69 42.70
N LEU A 17 2.25 -35.79 41.96
CA LEU A 17 1.46 -36.07 40.76
C LEU A 17 0.16 -36.79 41.15
N THR A 18 -0.97 -36.28 40.64
CA THR A 18 -2.32 -36.84 40.87
C THR A 18 -3.12 -36.81 39.56
N ASN A 19 -3.79 -37.91 39.21
CA ASN A 19 -4.48 -38.05 37.93
C ASN A 19 -5.84 -38.74 38.14
N PHE A 20 -6.97 -38.01 38.12
CA PHE A 20 -8.32 -38.54 37.77
C PHE A 20 -9.39 -37.43 37.77
N ILE A 21 -9.85 -36.98 36.59
CA ILE A 21 -11.27 -36.75 36.26
C ILE A 21 -11.46 -36.95 34.75
N PRO A 22 -12.27 -37.93 34.28
CA PRO A 22 -12.78 -37.94 32.92
C PRO A 22 -14.00 -36.99 32.81
N LEU A 23 -13.81 -35.79 32.27
CA LEU A 23 -14.91 -34.83 32.05
C LEU A 23 -15.55 -35.04 30.67
N PRO A 24 -16.89 -35.20 30.56
CA PRO A 24 -17.57 -35.26 29.28
C PRO A 24 -17.59 -33.87 28.61
N ALA A 25 -17.00 -33.77 27.43
CA ALA A 25 -17.07 -32.56 26.60
C ALA A 25 -18.28 -32.64 25.67
N PHE A 26 -19.27 -31.76 25.87
CA PHE A 26 -20.43 -31.64 25.00
C PHE A 26 -20.12 -30.76 23.78
N PHE A 27 -20.26 -31.32 22.58
CA PHE A 27 -20.42 -30.61 21.32
C PHE A 27 -21.59 -31.24 20.54
N ASP A 28 -22.46 -30.41 19.98
CA ASP A 28 -23.57 -30.75 19.08
C ASP A 28 -24.29 -32.10 19.33
N ASN A 29 -24.92 -32.21 20.51
CA ASN A 29 -25.82 -33.30 20.92
C ASN A 29 -25.26 -34.73 20.77
N SER A 30 -23.95 -34.89 20.65
CA SER A 30 -23.29 -36.16 20.33
C SER A 30 -22.22 -36.46 21.38
N VAL A 31 -22.42 -37.48 22.21
CA VAL A 31 -21.50 -37.83 23.30
C VAL A 31 -20.26 -38.55 22.76
N PHE A 32 -19.27 -37.78 22.34
CA PHE A 32 -17.94 -38.30 21.98
C PHE A 32 -17.03 -38.35 23.22
N PHE A 33 -16.72 -39.56 23.70
CA PHE A 33 -15.75 -39.79 24.77
C PHE A 33 -14.31 -39.57 24.27
N PHE A 34 -13.88 -38.31 24.19
CA PHE A 34 -12.48 -37.95 24.04
C PHE A 34 -11.73 -38.16 25.36
N PHE A 35 -11.02 -39.27 25.49
CA PHE A 35 -10.17 -39.60 26.63
C PHE A 35 -8.89 -38.75 26.70
N PHE A 36 -9.03 -37.45 27.00
CA PHE A 36 -7.91 -36.62 27.41
C PHE A 36 -7.47 -36.97 28.84
N LEU A 37 -6.32 -37.65 28.96
CA LEU A 37 -5.71 -37.88 30.28
C LEU A 37 -5.04 -36.61 30.79
N PHE A 38 -5.63 -36.03 31.84
CA PHE A 38 -5.06 -34.92 32.59
C PHE A 38 -3.99 -35.42 33.58
N CYS A 39 -2.83 -34.77 33.56
CA CYS A 39 -1.80 -34.89 34.58
C CYS A 39 -1.86 -33.65 35.48
N PHE A 40 -2.10 -33.79 36.79
CA PHE A 40 -2.09 -32.65 37.71
C PHE A 40 -0.82 -32.60 38.56
N LEU A 41 -0.22 -31.40 38.62
CA LEU A 41 0.83 -31.03 39.57
C LEU A 41 0.40 -29.73 40.27
N GLN A 42 0.31 -29.72 41.60
CA GLN A 42 -0.22 -28.58 42.38
C GLN A 42 -1.57 -28.05 41.85
N SER A 43 -2.50 -28.97 41.56
CA SER A 43 -3.83 -28.69 40.97
C SER A 43 -3.82 -27.98 39.61
N LYS A 44 -2.67 -27.89 38.91
CA LYS A 44 -2.60 -27.39 37.53
C LYS A 44 -2.68 -28.56 36.53
N PRO A 45 -3.66 -28.58 35.61
CA PRO A 45 -3.77 -29.61 34.59
C PRO A 45 -2.74 -29.42 33.47
N TYR A 46 -2.11 -30.51 33.07
CA TYR A 46 -1.30 -30.66 31.86
C TYR A 46 -1.92 -31.73 30.95
N ILE A 47 -1.94 -31.48 29.63
CA ILE A 47 -2.65 -32.33 28.65
C ILE A 47 -1.66 -32.86 27.61
N PHE A 48 -1.42 -34.16 27.62
CA PHE A 48 -0.57 -34.88 26.66
C PHE A 48 -1.41 -35.82 25.79
N ASP A 49 -0.78 -36.51 24.85
CA ASP A 49 -1.45 -37.46 23.95
C ASP A 49 -1.62 -38.83 24.59
N ARG A 50 -0.76 -39.15 25.56
CA ARG A 50 -0.93 -40.21 26.54
C ARG A 50 -0.25 -39.79 27.86
N VAL A 51 -0.71 -40.32 28.99
CA VAL A 51 -0.06 -40.17 30.29
C VAL A 51 0.02 -41.55 30.92
N PHE A 52 1.22 -42.02 31.23
CA PHE A 52 1.45 -43.31 31.85
C PHE A 52 1.54 -43.16 33.38
N GLN A 53 1.10 -44.19 34.10
CA GLN A 53 1.16 -44.27 35.56
C GLN A 53 2.36 -45.12 36.00
N SER A 54 2.74 -45.05 37.28
CA SER A 54 3.88 -45.80 37.84
C SER A 54 3.75 -47.33 37.81
N ASN A 55 2.56 -47.84 37.46
CA ASN A 55 2.25 -49.26 37.25
C ASN A 55 2.21 -49.67 35.75
N THR A 56 2.49 -48.74 34.82
CA THR A 56 2.46 -49.03 33.38
C THR A 56 3.71 -49.82 32.97
N SER A 57 3.51 -50.91 32.22
CA SER A 57 4.59 -51.77 31.73
C SER A 57 5.36 -51.16 30.54
N GLN A 58 6.59 -51.61 30.34
CA GLN A 58 7.42 -51.26 29.17
C GLN A 58 6.73 -51.59 27.85
N GLU A 59 6.03 -52.73 27.78
CA GLU A 59 5.31 -53.15 26.57
C GLU A 59 4.15 -52.21 26.23
N GLN A 60 3.38 -51.75 27.23
CA GLN A 60 2.32 -50.76 27.03
C GLN A 60 2.87 -49.43 26.52
N VAL A 61 3.97 -48.94 27.11
CA VAL A 61 4.65 -47.71 26.63
C VAL A 61 5.13 -47.89 25.18
N TYR A 62 5.74 -49.03 24.84
CA TYR A 62 6.17 -49.34 23.47
C TYR A 62 5.00 -49.37 22.47
N ASN A 63 3.92 -50.09 22.80
CA ASN A 63 2.75 -50.25 21.95
C ASN A 63 2.08 -48.89 21.65
N ASP A 64 1.97 -48.01 22.65
CA ASP A 64 1.34 -46.69 22.50
C ASP A 64 2.24 -45.63 21.85
N CYS A 65 3.56 -45.62 22.14
CA CYS A 65 4.46 -44.54 21.73
C CYS A 65 5.34 -44.83 20.50
N ALA A 66 5.70 -46.10 20.27
CA ALA A 66 6.76 -46.48 19.34
C ALA A 66 6.29 -47.34 18.16
N LYS A 67 5.44 -48.34 18.40
CA LYS A 67 5.06 -49.37 17.41
C LYS A 67 4.57 -48.81 16.07
N LYS A 68 3.80 -47.72 16.09
CA LYS A 68 3.34 -47.04 14.88
C LYS A 68 4.48 -46.41 14.06
N ILE A 69 5.46 -45.79 14.72
CA ILE A 69 6.63 -45.20 14.06
C ILE A 69 7.48 -46.28 13.40
N VAL A 70 7.59 -47.48 14.00
CA VAL A 70 8.29 -48.62 13.36
C VAL A 70 7.69 -48.94 12.00
N LYS A 71 6.37 -49.12 11.92
CA LYS A 71 5.67 -49.37 10.66
C LYS A 71 5.85 -48.21 9.67
N ASP A 72 5.68 -46.97 10.12
CA ASP A 72 5.87 -45.79 9.27
C ASP A 72 7.32 -45.72 8.71
N VAL A 73 8.34 -46.13 9.47
CA VAL A 73 9.74 -46.16 9.01
C VAL A 73 9.97 -47.22 7.93
N LEU A 74 9.36 -48.41 8.07
CA LEU A 74 9.38 -49.43 7.02
C LEU A 74 8.71 -48.92 5.74
N GLU A 75 7.60 -48.19 5.85
CA GLU A 75 6.93 -47.50 4.73
C GLU A 75 7.74 -46.30 4.16
N GLY A 76 8.98 -46.09 4.59
CA GLY A 76 9.91 -45.11 4.03
C GLY A 76 9.79 -43.70 4.59
N TYR A 77 9.13 -43.50 5.74
CA TYR A 77 9.17 -42.22 6.47
C TYR A 77 10.40 -42.13 7.39
N ASN A 78 10.82 -40.92 7.76
CA ASN A 78 11.69 -40.75 8.92
C ASN A 78 10.87 -40.84 10.21
N GLY A 79 11.47 -41.44 11.25
CA GLY A 79 10.95 -41.51 12.61
C GLY A 79 11.99 -41.04 13.63
N THR A 80 11.55 -40.43 14.72
CA THR A 80 12.39 -40.09 15.87
C THR A 80 11.63 -40.39 17.16
N ILE A 81 12.26 -41.10 18.08
CA ILE A 81 11.73 -41.34 19.43
C ILE A 81 12.82 -40.90 20.40
N PHE A 82 12.53 -39.90 21.25
CA PHE A 82 13.50 -39.42 22.23
C PHE A 82 12.92 -39.30 23.64
N ALA A 83 13.69 -39.75 24.63
CA ALA A 83 13.36 -39.60 26.04
C ALA A 83 13.95 -38.29 26.60
N TYR A 84 13.16 -37.55 27.39
CA TYR A 84 13.56 -36.26 27.98
C TYR A 84 13.11 -36.14 29.43
N GLY A 85 13.90 -35.44 30.27
CA GLY A 85 13.66 -35.27 31.71
C GLY A 85 14.94 -35.34 32.53
N GLN A 86 14.84 -35.16 33.84
CA GLN A 86 15.99 -35.15 34.75
C GLN A 86 16.73 -36.51 34.83
N THR A 87 17.91 -36.52 35.43
CA THR A 87 18.57 -37.75 35.91
C THR A 87 17.68 -38.51 36.89
N SER A 88 17.74 -39.84 36.81
CA SER A 88 16.91 -40.78 37.58
C SER A 88 15.39 -40.67 37.36
N SER A 89 14.93 -40.01 36.28
CA SER A 89 13.50 -39.98 35.89
C SER A 89 13.00 -41.20 35.12
N GLY A 90 13.89 -42.08 34.65
CA GLY A 90 13.53 -43.29 33.89
C GLY A 90 13.84 -43.27 32.38
N LYS A 91 14.52 -42.25 31.84
CA LYS A 91 14.84 -42.13 30.40
C LYS A 91 15.49 -43.39 29.80
N THR A 92 16.69 -43.76 30.26
CA THR A 92 17.43 -44.95 29.81
C THR A 92 16.66 -46.25 30.12
N HIS A 93 15.91 -46.30 31.22
CA HIS A 93 15.03 -47.44 31.53
C HIS A 93 13.89 -47.58 30.50
N THR A 94 13.36 -46.48 29.97
CA THR A 94 12.29 -46.52 28.96
C THR A 94 12.85 -46.77 27.55
N MET A 95 14.02 -46.21 27.22
CA MET A 95 14.66 -46.40 25.92
C MET A 95 15.27 -47.80 25.77
N GLU A 96 16.03 -48.28 26.76
CA GLU A 96 16.75 -49.55 26.68
C GLU A 96 16.12 -50.64 27.57
N GLY A 97 15.74 -50.25 28.79
CA GLY A 97 15.30 -51.19 29.84
C GLY A 97 16.42 -52.17 30.23
N LYS A 98 16.02 -53.40 30.56
CA LYS A 98 16.91 -54.56 30.67
C LYS A 98 16.94 -55.28 29.32
N LEU A 99 18.05 -55.22 28.59
CA LEU A 99 18.10 -55.64 27.19
C LEU A 99 17.70 -57.10 26.90
N HIS A 100 18.04 -58.03 27.80
CA HIS A 100 17.76 -59.48 27.62
C HIS A 100 16.63 -60.00 28.52
N ASP A 101 15.78 -59.12 29.06
CA ASP A 101 14.64 -59.47 29.91
C ASP A 101 13.33 -59.21 29.10
N PRO A 102 12.58 -60.24 28.69
CA PRO A 102 11.38 -60.07 27.84
C PRO A 102 10.33 -59.11 28.41
N ASP A 103 10.18 -59.05 29.73
CA ASP A 103 9.26 -58.16 30.42
C ASP A 103 9.91 -56.79 30.69
N GLY A 104 11.19 -56.81 31.08
CA GLY A 104 11.97 -55.63 31.46
C GLY A 104 12.59 -54.82 30.32
N MET A 105 12.56 -55.30 29.08
CA MET A 105 13.16 -54.63 27.91
C MET A 105 12.36 -53.39 27.48
N GLY A 106 13.09 -52.32 27.12
CA GLY A 106 12.52 -51.02 26.76
C GLY A 106 12.18 -50.87 25.28
N ILE A 107 12.04 -49.63 24.82
CA ILE A 107 11.63 -49.29 23.46
C ILE A 107 12.59 -49.83 22.38
N ILE A 108 13.91 -49.62 22.51
CA ILE A 108 14.92 -49.99 21.50
C ILE A 108 14.89 -51.49 21.16
N PRO A 109 15.07 -52.44 22.11
CA PRO A 109 15.01 -53.87 21.80
C PRO A 109 13.65 -54.31 21.22
N ARG A 110 12.53 -53.73 21.69
CA ARG A 110 11.20 -54.01 21.12
C ARG A 110 11.07 -53.48 19.68
N ILE A 111 11.67 -52.34 19.35
CA ILE A 111 11.76 -51.82 17.97
C ILE A 111 12.56 -52.78 17.09
N VAL A 112 13.71 -53.28 17.56
CA VAL A 112 14.54 -54.23 16.80
C VAL A 112 13.74 -55.49 16.47
N GLN A 113 13.07 -56.08 17.47
CA GLN A 113 12.27 -57.29 17.25
C GLN A 113 11.11 -57.03 16.27
N ASP A 114 10.33 -55.96 16.44
CA ASP A 114 9.21 -55.64 15.53
C ASP A 114 9.70 -55.36 14.10
N ILE A 115 10.84 -54.67 13.90
CA ILE A 115 11.42 -54.43 12.54
C ILE A 115 11.64 -55.74 11.80
N PHE A 116 12.33 -56.70 12.41
CA PHE A 116 12.60 -57.99 11.77
C PHE A 116 11.32 -58.82 11.64
N ASN A 117 10.42 -58.82 12.63
CA ASN A 117 9.12 -59.48 12.53
C ASN A 117 8.28 -58.97 11.34
N TYR A 118 8.26 -57.66 11.08
CA TYR A 118 7.58 -57.11 9.90
C TYR A 118 8.29 -57.51 8.60
N ILE A 119 9.61 -57.47 8.55
CA ILE A 119 10.39 -57.88 7.35
C ILE A 119 10.13 -59.35 7.01
N TYR A 120 10.12 -60.25 8.00
CA TYR A 120 9.80 -61.67 7.81
C TYR A 120 8.31 -61.95 7.49
N SER A 121 7.45 -60.94 7.50
CA SER A 121 6.02 -61.04 7.15
C SER A 121 5.58 -60.09 6.03
N MET A 122 6.54 -59.48 5.33
CA MET A 122 6.33 -58.65 4.15
C MET A 122 6.47 -59.45 2.84
N ASP A 123 6.09 -58.81 1.73
CA ASP A 123 6.11 -59.38 0.38
C ASP A 123 7.53 -59.79 -0.05
N GLU A 124 7.69 -61.02 -0.56
CA GLU A 124 8.97 -61.59 -1.04
C GLU A 124 9.68 -60.74 -2.09
N ASN A 125 8.96 -59.83 -2.77
CA ASN A 125 9.50 -58.89 -3.74
C ASN A 125 10.13 -57.62 -3.09
N LEU A 126 10.31 -57.60 -1.77
CA LEU A 126 10.90 -56.50 -1.01
C LEU A 126 12.25 -56.89 -0.38
N GLU A 127 13.33 -56.39 -0.95
CA GLU A 127 14.68 -56.54 -0.39
C GLU A 127 14.95 -55.44 0.65
N PHE A 128 15.34 -55.84 1.85
CA PHE A 128 15.67 -54.92 2.95
C PHE A 128 17.17 -54.88 3.23
N HIS A 129 17.70 -53.66 3.29
CA HIS A 129 19.09 -53.36 3.62
C HIS A 129 19.10 -52.49 4.88
N ILE A 130 19.28 -53.11 6.04
CA ILE A 130 19.33 -52.41 7.34
C ILE A 130 20.78 -52.01 7.65
N LYS A 131 20.95 -50.77 8.11
CA LYS A 131 22.19 -50.26 8.69
C LYS A 131 21.94 -49.69 10.08
N VAL A 132 22.91 -49.86 10.97
CA VAL A 132 22.90 -49.23 12.31
C VAL A 132 24.15 -48.39 12.55
N SER A 133 23.98 -47.30 13.27
CA SER A 133 25.04 -46.43 13.77
C SER A 133 24.74 -46.05 15.22
N TYR A 134 25.74 -46.15 16.09
CA TYR A 134 25.61 -45.75 17.50
C TYR A 134 26.68 -44.70 17.82
N PHE A 135 26.26 -43.53 18.30
CA PHE A 135 27.16 -42.46 18.70
C PHE A 135 26.60 -41.66 19.86
N GLU A 136 27.50 -41.05 20.65
CA GLU A 136 27.15 -40.14 21.73
C GLU A 136 27.57 -38.70 21.45
N ILE A 137 26.88 -37.75 22.08
CA ILE A 137 27.23 -36.33 22.11
C ILE A 137 27.61 -35.97 23.54
N TYR A 138 28.91 -35.75 23.76
CA TYR A 138 29.50 -35.37 25.04
C TYR A 138 30.34 -34.10 24.85
N LEU A 139 30.12 -33.06 25.65
CA LEU A 139 30.77 -31.74 25.53
C LEU A 139 30.69 -31.13 24.11
N ASP A 140 29.55 -31.31 23.42
CA ASP A 140 29.33 -30.95 22.00
C ASP A 140 30.33 -31.60 21.01
N LYS A 141 31.05 -32.63 21.43
CA LYS A 141 31.84 -33.53 20.58
C LYS A 141 30.99 -34.78 20.30
N ILE A 142 30.95 -35.21 19.04
CA ILE A 142 30.30 -36.47 18.67
C ILE A 142 31.37 -37.56 18.75
N ARG A 143 31.12 -38.62 19.50
CA ARG A 143 32.01 -39.79 19.60
C ARG A 143 31.25 -41.00 19.05
N ASP A 144 31.90 -41.70 18.13
CA ASP A 144 31.38 -42.98 17.62
C ASP A 144 31.51 -44.03 18.73
N LEU A 145 30.44 -44.79 18.98
CA LEU A 145 30.42 -45.88 19.96
C LEU A 145 30.71 -47.24 19.30
N LEU A 146 30.76 -47.31 17.97
CA LEU A 146 31.09 -48.51 17.19
C LEU A 146 32.52 -48.47 16.60
N ASP A 147 33.23 -47.36 16.79
CA ASP A 147 34.68 -47.20 16.60
C ASP A 147 35.20 -46.10 17.55
N VAL A 148 35.70 -46.51 18.71
CA VAL A 148 36.17 -45.60 19.77
C VAL A 148 37.33 -44.68 19.37
N SER A 149 38.02 -44.93 18.24
CA SER A 149 39.05 -44.03 17.71
C SER A 149 38.47 -42.74 17.13
N LYS A 150 37.22 -42.79 16.62
CA LYS A 150 36.54 -41.68 15.95
C LYS A 150 35.94 -40.68 16.96
N THR A 151 36.80 -39.84 17.52
CA THR A 151 36.41 -38.76 18.43
C THR A 151 36.14 -37.44 17.69
N ASN A 152 35.14 -36.69 18.15
CA ASN A 152 34.72 -35.38 17.64
C ASN A 152 34.34 -35.32 16.14
N LEU A 153 33.45 -36.21 15.70
CA LEU A 153 32.88 -36.17 14.35
C LEU A 153 32.13 -34.86 14.05
N SER A 154 32.02 -34.52 12.75
CA SER A 154 31.41 -33.29 12.24
C SER A 154 30.00 -33.51 11.66
N VAL A 155 29.09 -32.58 11.93
CA VAL A 155 27.76 -32.55 11.30
C VAL A 155 27.82 -31.77 9.99
N HIS A 156 27.63 -32.47 8.88
CA HIS A 156 27.50 -31.92 7.53
C HIS A 156 26.03 -31.83 7.13
N GLU A 157 25.76 -31.15 6.01
CA GLU A 157 24.44 -31.04 5.38
C GLU A 157 24.53 -31.70 3.98
N ASP A 158 23.51 -32.44 3.57
CA ASP A 158 23.46 -33.14 2.28
C ASP A 158 23.02 -32.21 1.13
N LYS A 159 22.80 -32.76 -0.08
CA LYS A 159 22.33 -32.00 -1.26
C LYS A 159 20.96 -31.32 -1.05
N ASN A 160 20.13 -31.87 -0.15
CA ASN A 160 18.81 -31.37 0.22
C ASN A 160 18.86 -30.51 1.50
N ARG A 161 20.05 -30.28 2.07
CA ARG A 161 20.32 -29.65 3.38
C ARG A 161 19.85 -30.45 4.61
N VAL A 162 19.63 -31.74 4.46
CA VAL A 162 19.38 -32.67 5.58
C VAL A 162 20.71 -32.90 6.32
N PRO A 163 20.77 -32.70 7.64
CA PRO A 163 22.00 -32.86 8.40
C PRO A 163 22.36 -34.33 8.66
N TYR A 164 23.65 -34.66 8.65
CA TYR A 164 24.18 -35.99 8.93
C TYR A 164 25.57 -35.93 9.59
N VAL A 165 25.93 -36.98 10.34
CA VAL A 165 27.26 -37.10 10.96
C VAL A 165 28.23 -37.70 9.93
N LYS A 166 29.18 -36.89 9.46
CA LYS A 166 30.15 -37.36 8.45
C LYS A 166 31.21 -38.24 9.12
N GLY A 167 31.42 -39.43 8.58
CA GLY A 167 32.43 -40.38 9.04
C GLY A 167 32.00 -41.24 10.23
N CYS A 168 30.74 -41.17 10.67
CA CYS A 168 30.19 -42.14 11.60
C CYS A 168 30.13 -43.54 10.96
N THR A 169 30.34 -44.56 11.77
CA THR A 169 30.36 -45.97 11.37
C THR A 169 28.93 -46.46 11.15
N GLU A 170 28.64 -46.90 9.93
CA GLU A 170 27.43 -47.66 9.60
C GLU A 170 27.79 -49.15 9.53
N ARG A 171 27.22 -49.98 10.40
CA ARG A 171 27.30 -51.46 10.29
C ARG A 171 26.05 -51.97 9.57
N PHE A 172 26.21 -52.93 8.66
CA PHE A 172 25.08 -53.72 8.16
C PHE A 172 24.68 -54.76 9.20
N VAL A 173 23.40 -55.08 9.25
CA VAL A 173 22.81 -56.05 10.19
C VAL A 173 21.71 -56.86 9.50
N CYS A 174 21.69 -58.16 9.75
CA CYS A 174 20.85 -59.15 9.08
C CYS A 174 19.88 -59.87 10.03
N SER A 175 20.08 -59.76 11.35
CA SER A 175 19.19 -60.36 12.37
C SER A 175 19.04 -59.47 13.62
N PRO A 176 18.05 -59.73 14.49
CA PRO A 176 17.90 -59.03 15.76
C PRO A 176 19.15 -59.10 16.65
N GLU A 177 19.83 -60.25 16.66
CA GLU A 177 20.98 -60.54 17.51
C GLU A 177 22.17 -59.64 17.17
N GLU A 178 22.51 -59.50 15.88
CA GLU A 178 23.59 -58.60 15.43
C GLU A 178 23.36 -57.13 15.83
N VAL A 179 22.09 -56.72 15.94
CA VAL A 179 21.72 -55.37 16.42
C VAL A 179 21.90 -55.25 17.92
N MET A 180 21.52 -56.28 18.68
CA MET A 180 21.71 -56.31 20.14
C MET A 180 23.20 -56.35 20.51
N ASP A 181 24.00 -57.18 19.87
CA ASP A 181 25.47 -57.20 20.02
C ASP A 181 26.09 -55.82 19.73
N THR A 182 25.58 -55.12 18.70
CA THR A 182 26.02 -53.77 18.34
C THR A 182 25.61 -52.72 19.39
N ILE A 183 24.47 -52.90 20.07
CA ILE A 183 24.06 -52.06 21.20
C ILE A 183 24.95 -52.31 22.41
N ASP A 184 25.24 -53.57 22.74
CA ASP A 184 26.04 -53.95 23.92
C ASP A 184 27.53 -53.60 23.77
N GLU A 185 28.11 -53.70 22.57
CA GLU A 185 29.44 -53.15 22.29
C GLU A 185 29.44 -51.62 22.49
N GLY A 186 28.44 -50.92 21.95
CA GLY A 186 28.31 -49.47 22.11
C GLY A 186 28.14 -49.05 23.57
N LYS A 187 27.42 -49.84 24.38
CA LYS A 187 27.31 -49.66 25.84
C LYS A 187 28.64 -49.87 26.56
N SER A 188 29.38 -50.91 26.21
CA SER A 188 30.72 -51.16 26.76
C SER A 188 31.67 -49.99 26.46
N ASN A 189 31.70 -49.55 25.19
CA ASN A 189 32.49 -48.41 24.72
C ASN A 189 32.09 -47.06 25.36
N ARG A 190 30.81 -46.91 25.76
CA ARG A 190 30.29 -45.80 26.57
C ARG A 190 30.73 -45.92 28.04
N HIS A 191 30.67 -47.11 28.63
CA HIS A 191 31.05 -47.35 30.03
C HIS A 191 32.56 -47.17 30.27
N VAL A 192 33.41 -47.59 29.33
CA VAL A 192 34.87 -47.37 29.38
C VAL A 192 35.27 -45.89 29.29
N ALA A 193 34.41 -45.03 28.73
CA ALA A 193 34.59 -43.58 28.80
C ALA A 193 34.28 -43.05 30.22
N VAL A 194 33.18 -43.53 30.80
CA VAL A 194 32.70 -43.17 32.14
C VAL A 194 33.72 -43.54 33.23
N THR A 195 34.37 -44.72 33.13
CA THR A 195 35.41 -45.13 34.11
C THR A 195 36.68 -44.27 34.06
N ASN A 196 36.93 -43.54 32.97
CA ASN A 196 38.04 -42.58 32.89
C ASN A 196 37.64 -41.15 33.30
N MET A 197 36.35 -40.79 33.23
CA MET A 197 35.86 -39.43 33.54
C MET A 197 34.44 -39.44 34.15
N ASN A 198 34.35 -39.77 35.44
CA ASN A 198 33.17 -39.64 36.31
C ASN A 198 31.89 -40.41 35.94
N GLU A 199 31.25 -40.96 36.97
CA GLU A 199 30.04 -41.76 36.84
C GLU A 199 28.80 -40.96 36.37
N HIS A 200 28.22 -41.38 35.24
CA HIS A 200 26.79 -41.73 35.01
C HIS A 200 26.41 -41.53 33.53
N SER A 201 25.54 -42.39 32.99
CA SER A 201 24.92 -42.25 31.65
C SER A 201 24.10 -40.95 31.44
N SER A 202 23.90 -40.13 32.47
CA SER A 202 23.13 -38.88 32.39
C SER A 202 23.90 -37.73 31.74
N ARG A 203 25.18 -37.94 31.40
CA ARG A 203 26.11 -36.87 31.01
C ARG A 203 26.42 -36.80 29.51
N SER A 204 25.99 -37.78 28.72
CA SER A 204 26.07 -37.75 27.26
C SER A 204 24.70 -38.06 26.65
N HIS A 205 24.40 -37.47 25.49
CA HIS A 205 23.21 -37.83 24.71
C HIS A 205 23.57 -39.00 23.81
N SER A 206 22.89 -40.13 23.94
CA SER A 206 23.10 -41.29 23.08
C SER A 206 22.09 -41.33 21.96
N ILE A 207 22.57 -41.51 20.72
CA ILE A 207 21.74 -41.61 19.51
C ILE A 207 22.07 -42.93 18.82
N PHE A 208 21.10 -43.85 18.85
CA PHE A 208 21.09 -45.05 18.03
C PHE A 208 20.27 -44.77 16.78
N LEU A 209 20.87 -44.91 15.61
CA LEU A 209 20.24 -44.66 14.31
C LEU A 209 20.08 -45.98 13.56
N ILE A 210 18.84 -46.35 13.26
CA ILE A 210 18.51 -47.45 12.34
C ILE A 210 18.15 -46.81 10.99
N ASN A 211 18.82 -47.21 9.93
CA ASN A 211 18.62 -46.74 8.56
C ASN A 211 18.14 -47.95 7.74
N VAL A 212 16.84 -47.97 7.42
CA VAL A 212 16.21 -49.05 6.65
C VAL A 212 16.05 -48.60 5.21
N LYS A 213 16.76 -49.26 4.30
CA LYS A 213 16.50 -49.18 2.86
C LYS A 213 15.67 -50.37 2.43
N GLN A 214 14.60 -50.10 1.68
CA GLN A 214 13.74 -51.11 1.07
C GLN A 214 13.81 -50.94 -0.44
N GLU A 215 13.89 -52.04 -1.18
CA GLU A 215 13.85 -52.05 -2.63
C GLU A 215 12.81 -53.05 -3.13
N ASN A 216 11.85 -52.59 -3.91
CA ASN A 216 10.87 -53.47 -4.56
C ASN A 216 11.43 -53.94 -5.91
N THR A 217 11.68 -55.25 -6.03
CA THR A 217 12.38 -55.86 -7.17
C THR A 217 11.57 -55.83 -8.47
N GLN A 218 10.23 -55.74 -8.40
CA GLN A 218 9.36 -55.65 -9.58
C GLN A 218 9.21 -54.23 -10.16
N THR A 219 9.30 -53.20 -9.31
CA THR A 219 9.03 -51.80 -9.69
C THR A 219 10.27 -50.90 -9.66
N GLU A 220 11.41 -51.44 -9.23
CA GLU A 220 12.66 -50.72 -8.90
C GLU A 220 12.46 -49.56 -7.89
N GLN A 221 11.35 -49.55 -7.15
CA GLN A 221 11.07 -48.49 -6.19
C GLN A 221 11.92 -48.70 -4.93
N LYS A 222 12.84 -47.75 -4.69
CA LYS A 222 13.68 -47.69 -3.49
C LYS A 222 13.08 -46.71 -2.48
N LEU A 223 12.94 -47.13 -1.23
CA LEU A 223 12.50 -46.33 -0.08
C LEU A 223 13.64 -46.26 0.95
N SER A 224 13.67 -45.18 1.76
CA SER A 224 14.71 -45.00 2.78
C SER A 224 14.13 -44.41 4.08
N GLY A 225 13.77 -45.27 5.02
CA GLY A 225 13.36 -44.88 6.36
C GLY A 225 14.55 -44.69 7.30
N LYS A 226 14.52 -43.65 8.14
CA LYS A 226 15.54 -43.43 9.20
C LYS A 226 14.86 -43.28 10.55
N LEU A 227 15.28 -44.08 11.51
CA LEU A 227 14.74 -44.12 12.86
C LEU A 227 15.82 -43.70 13.87
N TYR A 228 15.67 -42.49 14.42
CA TYR A 228 16.54 -41.96 15.47
C TYR A 228 15.96 -42.30 16.85
N LEU A 229 16.67 -43.14 17.60
CA LEU A 229 16.33 -43.53 18.97
C LEU A 229 17.31 -42.85 19.92
N VAL A 230 16.80 -41.97 20.78
CA VAL A 230 17.65 -41.01 21.51
C VAL A 230 17.38 -41.02 23.02
N ASP A 231 18.41 -41.38 23.78
CA ASP A 231 18.45 -41.20 25.24
C ASP A 231 19.22 -39.92 25.55
N LEU A 232 18.51 -38.86 25.95
CA LEU A 232 19.12 -37.56 26.24
C LEU A 232 19.81 -37.56 27.62
N ALA A 233 20.67 -36.57 27.84
CA ALA A 233 21.26 -36.27 29.13
C ALA A 233 20.21 -35.82 30.19
N GLY A 234 20.63 -35.70 31.45
CA GLY A 234 19.84 -35.10 32.52
C GLY A 234 19.51 -33.62 32.26
N SER A 235 18.24 -33.25 32.40
CA SER A 235 17.76 -31.86 32.23
C SER A 235 17.76 -31.02 33.52
N GLU A 236 18.33 -31.53 34.61
CA GLU A 236 18.37 -30.87 35.90
C GLU A 236 19.32 -29.66 35.93
N LYS A 237 18.92 -28.66 36.72
CA LYS A 237 19.73 -27.46 36.94
C LYS A 237 21.04 -27.80 37.65
N VAL A 238 22.14 -27.33 37.07
CA VAL A 238 23.51 -27.46 37.62
C VAL A 238 23.59 -27.06 39.10
N SER A 239 22.82 -26.06 39.54
CA SER A 239 22.76 -25.61 40.94
C SER A 239 22.24 -26.65 41.94
N LYS A 240 21.56 -27.72 41.51
CA LYS A 240 21.19 -28.86 42.38
C LYS A 240 22.30 -29.91 42.52
N THR A 241 23.29 -29.91 41.62
CA THR A 241 24.26 -31.02 41.50
C THR A 241 25.43 -30.94 42.50
N GLY A 242 25.67 -29.79 43.12
CA GLY A 242 26.84 -29.56 43.97
C GLY A 242 28.19 -29.65 43.24
N ALA A 243 28.19 -29.68 41.89
CA ALA A 243 29.39 -29.86 41.10
C ALA A 243 30.33 -28.64 41.16
N GLU A 244 31.62 -28.91 41.36
CA GLU A 244 32.69 -27.90 41.36
C GLU A 244 33.76 -28.21 40.30
N GLY A 245 34.66 -27.25 40.05
CA GLY A 245 35.79 -27.41 39.13
C GLY A 245 35.40 -27.90 37.72
N ALA A 246 36.12 -28.89 37.21
CA ALA A 246 35.87 -29.43 35.87
C ALA A 246 34.46 -30.02 35.70
N VAL A 247 33.87 -30.61 36.77
CA VAL A 247 32.54 -31.21 36.74
C VAL A 247 31.44 -30.14 36.58
N LEU A 248 31.68 -28.94 37.11
CA LEU A 248 30.80 -27.80 36.91
C LEU A 248 30.76 -27.35 35.43
N ASP A 249 31.91 -27.31 34.77
CA ASP A 249 31.99 -26.93 33.35
C ASP A 249 31.51 -28.02 32.40
N GLU A 250 31.67 -29.28 32.79
CA GLU A 250 31.02 -30.44 32.16
C GLU A 250 29.49 -30.29 32.20
N ALA A 251 28.91 -30.09 33.39
CA ALA A 251 27.47 -29.91 33.61
C ALA A 251 26.89 -28.68 32.87
N LYS A 252 27.65 -27.57 32.77
CA LYS A 252 27.28 -26.41 31.94
C LYS A 252 27.18 -26.77 30.46
N ASN A 253 28.14 -27.51 29.92
CA ASN A 253 28.15 -27.88 28.48
C ASN A 253 27.04 -28.88 28.13
N ILE A 254 26.72 -29.81 29.03
CA ILE A 254 25.56 -30.70 28.91
C ILE A 254 24.27 -29.87 28.85
N ASN A 255 24.04 -29.02 29.85
CA ASN A 255 22.85 -28.16 29.89
C ASN A 255 22.78 -27.13 28.75
N LYS A 256 23.90 -26.70 28.16
CA LYS A 256 23.91 -25.85 26.95
C LYS A 256 23.16 -26.52 25.78
N SER A 257 23.39 -27.81 25.54
CA SER A 257 22.73 -28.54 24.46
C SER A 257 21.23 -28.75 24.69
N LEU A 258 20.81 -29.01 25.94
CA LEU A 258 19.39 -29.07 26.31
C LEU A 258 18.72 -27.69 26.30
N SER A 259 19.46 -26.62 26.61
CA SER A 259 18.98 -25.24 26.48
C SER A 259 18.77 -24.87 25.01
N ALA A 260 19.67 -25.25 24.11
CA ALA A 260 19.49 -25.09 22.67
C ALA A 260 18.24 -25.83 22.17
N LEU A 261 17.98 -27.06 22.66
CA LEU A 261 16.76 -27.82 22.36
C LEU A 261 15.50 -27.10 22.85
N GLY A 262 15.52 -26.55 24.07
CA GLY A 262 14.44 -25.73 24.61
C GLY A 262 14.19 -24.44 23.81
N ASN A 263 15.24 -23.80 23.30
CA ASN A 263 15.15 -22.61 22.45
C ASN A 263 14.54 -22.95 21.08
N VAL A 264 14.99 -24.04 20.45
CA VAL A 264 14.42 -24.57 19.19
C VAL A 264 12.93 -24.87 19.35
N ILE A 265 12.55 -25.57 20.42
CA ILE A 265 11.15 -25.92 20.70
C ILE A 265 10.29 -24.68 20.96
N SER A 266 10.80 -23.67 21.66
CA SER A 266 10.05 -22.42 21.91
C SER A 266 9.85 -21.62 20.63
N ALA A 267 10.90 -21.46 19.81
CA ALA A 267 10.83 -20.76 18.53
C ALA A 267 9.86 -21.42 17.53
N LEU A 268 9.73 -22.75 17.56
CA LEU A 268 8.74 -23.50 16.78
C LEU A 268 7.31 -23.34 17.36
N ALA A 269 7.17 -23.49 18.68
CA ALA A 269 5.89 -23.42 19.38
C ALA A 269 5.20 -22.05 19.25
N GLU A 270 5.96 -20.96 19.27
CA GLU A 270 5.44 -19.59 19.22
C GLU A 270 4.93 -19.19 17.82
N SER A 271 5.37 -19.87 16.75
CA SER A 271 4.76 -19.95 15.41
C SER A 271 4.41 -18.63 14.66
N SER A 272 4.75 -17.46 15.21
CA SER A 272 4.28 -16.15 14.76
C SER A 272 5.36 -15.06 14.72
N VAL A 273 6.43 -15.19 15.53
CA VAL A 273 7.46 -14.15 15.69
C VAL A 273 8.80 -14.52 15.05
N SER A 274 9.13 -15.80 14.89
CA SER A 274 10.48 -16.22 14.43
C SER A 274 10.51 -16.87 13.04
N THR A 275 11.21 -16.22 12.11
CA THR A 275 11.63 -16.78 10.81
C THR A 275 12.91 -17.64 10.92
N TYR A 276 13.57 -17.68 12.09
CA TYR A 276 14.84 -18.38 12.29
C TYR A 276 14.80 -19.26 13.55
N VAL A 277 14.83 -20.58 13.35
CA VAL A 277 14.90 -21.55 14.44
C VAL A 277 16.38 -21.90 14.69
N PRO A 278 16.89 -21.80 15.94
CA PRO A 278 18.32 -21.84 16.25
C PRO A 278 18.91 -23.26 16.30
N TYR A 279 18.67 -24.09 15.29
CA TYR A 279 19.17 -25.48 15.25
C TYR A 279 20.70 -25.57 15.37
N ARG A 280 21.43 -24.53 14.95
CA ARG A 280 22.91 -24.51 14.92
C ARG A 280 23.58 -24.26 16.27
N ASP A 281 22.83 -23.99 17.34
CA ASP A 281 23.37 -23.67 18.67
C ASP A 281 24.01 -24.86 19.41
N SER A 282 23.73 -26.10 18.97
CA SER A 282 24.42 -27.33 19.38
C SER A 282 24.45 -28.36 18.24
N LYS A 283 25.38 -29.31 18.25
CA LYS A 283 25.38 -30.42 17.27
C LYS A 283 24.13 -31.30 17.40
N MET A 284 23.62 -31.48 18.61
CA MET A 284 22.40 -32.25 18.89
C MET A 284 21.18 -31.64 18.18
N THR A 285 20.95 -30.34 18.33
CA THR A 285 19.86 -29.63 17.64
C THR A 285 20.04 -29.55 16.13
N ARG A 286 21.28 -29.65 15.61
CA ARG A 286 21.52 -29.84 14.17
C ARG A 286 21.10 -31.23 13.71
N ILE A 287 21.48 -32.30 14.42
CA ILE A 287 21.12 -33.68 14.04
C ILE A 287 19.59 -33.88 14.13
N LEU A 288 18.96 -33.37 15.18
CA LEU A 288 17.51 -33.44 15.38
C LEU A 288 16.70 -32.37 14.64
N GLN A 289 17.33 -31.59 13.73
CA GLN A 289 16.66 -30.55 12.95
C GLN A 289 15.49 -31.10 12.13
N ASP A 290 15.64 -32.27 11.50
CA ASP A 290 14.55 -32.87 10.72
C ASP A 290 13.46 -33.49 11.62
N SER A 291 13.80 -33.76 12.90
CA SER A 291 12.87 -34.28 13.92
C SER A 291 11.94 -33.21 14.50
N LEU A 292 12.29 -31.93 14.38
CA LEU A 292 11.59 -30.82 15.03
C LEU A 292 11.23 -29.77 13.97
N GLY A 293 9.99 -29.78 13.47
CA GLY A 293 9.52 -28.92 12.37
C GLY A 293 9.93 -29.41 10.96
N GLY A 294 10.63 -30.54 10.84
CA GLY A 294 11.10 -31.10 9.57
C GLY A 294 10.27 -32.25 9.01
N ASN A 295 10.90 -33.09 8.18
CA ASN A 295 10.33 -34.28 7.57
C ASN A 295 10.53 -35.51 8.46
N CYS A 296 9.86 -35.57 9.61
CA CYS A 296 9.96 -36.73 10.51
C CYS A 296 8.71 -36.92 11.38
N ARG A 297 8.41 -38.18 11.72
CA ARG A 297 7.40 -38.56 12.71
C ARG A 297 8.06 -38.67 14.09
N THR A 298 7.78 -37.71 14.96
CA THR A 298 8.52 -37.57 16.23
C THR A 298 7.62 -37.84 17.44
N THR A 299 7.99 -38.85 18.24
CA THR A 299 7.45 -39.07 19.59
C THR A 299 8.45 -38.55 20.63
N ILE A 300 7.94 -37.84 21.64
CA ILE A 300 8.74 -37.32 22.76
C ILE A 300 8.24 -37.98 24.05
N VAL A 301 9.08 -38.81 24.67
CA VAL A 301 8.76 -39.52 25.91
C VAL A 301 9.29 -38.71 27.09
N ILE A 302 8.42 -37.89 27.68
CA ILE A 302 8.79 -37.12 28.87
C ILE A 302 8.75 -37.99 30.14
N CYS A 303 9.87 -38.06 30.83
CA CYS A 303 10.08 -38.87 32.03
C CYS A 303 10.10 -37.95 33.27
N CYS A 304 9.23 -38.20 34.23
CA CYS A 304 9.02 -37.35 35.40
C CYS A 304 9.14 -38.15 36.71
N SER A 305 9.68 -37.53 37.76
CA SER A 305 9.69 -38.12 39.10
C SER A 305 8.44 -37.68 39.88
N PRO A 306 7.73 -38.59 40.58
CA PRO A 306 6.57 -38.23 41.42
C PRO A 306 6.97 -37.63 42.78
N SER A 307 8.26 -37.73 43.16
CA SER A 307 8.78 -37.26 44.44
C SER A 307 8.79 -35.73 44.54
N SER A 308 8.37 -35.21 45.70
CA SER A 308 8.34 -33.77 46.00
C SER A 308 9.70 -33.08 45.88
N TYR A 309 10.79 -33.78 46.21
CA TYR A 309 12.17 -33.28 46.05
C TYR A 309 12.50 -32.88 44.59
N ASN A 310 11.85 -33.54 43.64
CA ASN A 310 12.03 -33.39 42.20
C ASN A 310 10.98 -32.49 41.53
N GLU A 311 10.01 -31.95 42.29
CA GLU A 311 8.88 -31.18 41.75
C GLU A 311 9.28 -30.09 40.76
N SER A 312 10.34 -29.32 41.05
CA SER A 312 10.82 -28.23 40.18
C SER A 312 11.28 -28.69 38.80
N GLU A 313 11.85 -29.89 38.70
CA GLU A 313 12.36 -30.45 37.45
C GLU A 313 11.26 -31.20 36.71
N THR A 314 10.38 -31.92 37.41
CA THR A 314 9.12 -32.48 36.87
C THR A 314 8.25 -31.38 36.26
N LYS A 315 8.04 -30.25 36.95
CA LYS A 315 7.31 -29.07 36.45
C LYS A 315 7.94 -28.47 35.19
N SER A 316 9.27 -28.40 35.16
CA SER A 316 10.03 -27.92 33.99
C SER A 316 9.91 -28.88 32.80
N THR A 317 9.89 -30.18 33.06
CA THR A 317 9.73 -31.26 32.07
C THR A 317 8.32 -31.28 31.46
N LEU A 318 7.28 -31.09 32.28
CA LEU A 318 5.89 -30.96 31.80
C LEU A 318 5.71 -29.70 30.91
N LEU A 319 6.30 -28.56 31.30
CA LEU A 319 6.31 -27.32 30.51
C LEU A 319 7.17 -27.39 29.23
N PHE A 320 8.15 -28.30 29.16
CA PHE A 320 8.86 -28.63 27.93
C PHE A 320 7.95 -29.42 26.99
N GLY A 321 7.34 -30.51 27.46
CA GLY A 321 6.45 -31.35 26.66
C GLY A 321 5.23 -30.59 26.12
N GLN A 322 4.61 -29.73 26.93
CA GLN A 322 3.45 -28.94 26.52
C GLN A 322 3.77 -27.95 25.37
N ARG A 323 4.99 -27.38 25.34
CA ARG A 323 5.46 -26.57 24.19
C ARG A 323 5.78 -27.47 22.99
N ALA A 324 6.48 -28.58 23.21
CA ALA A 324 6.86 -29.47 22.11
C ALA A 324 5.64 -30.07 21.38
N LYS A 325 4.53 -30.32 22.09
CA LYS A 325 3.25 -30.78 21.52
C LYS A 325 2.62 -29.82 20.50
N THR A 326 2.96 -28.53 20.48
CA THR A 326 2.41 -27.58 19.50
C THR A 326 3.18 -27.56 18.17
N ILE A 327 4.34 -28.20 18.09
CA ILE A 327 5.20 -28.24 16.90
C ILE A 327 4.54 -29.08 15.80
N LYS A 328 4.64 -28.62 14.56
CA LYS A 328 4.07 -29.31 13.38
C LYS A 328 5.17 -29.71 12.40
N ASN A 329 5.33 -31.01 12.20
CA ASN A 329 6.26 -31.59 11.22
C ASN A 329 5.56 -31.78 9.87
N THR A 330 6.32 -31.72 8.76
CA THR A 330 5.81 -31.87 7.39
C THR A 330 6.30 -33.19 6.81
N VAL A 331 5.56 -34.25 7.08
CA VAL A 331 5.98 -35.65 6.86
C VAL A 331 5.71 -36.12 5.42
N CYS A 332 6.75 -36.67 4.79
CA CYS A 332 6.81 -37.15 3.41
C CYS A 332 7.54 -38.51 3.33
N VAL A 333 7.17 -39.37 2.37
CA VAL A 333 7.89 -40.62 2.10
C VAL A 333 9.19 -40.31 1.34
N ASN A 334 10.30 -40.89 1.80
CA ASN A 334 11.62 -40.78 1.19
C ASN A 334 11.77 -41.78 0.02
N VAL A 335 11.33 -41.40 -1.17
CA VAL A 335 11.49 -42.22 -2.38
C VAL A 335 12.80 -41.90 -3.10
N GLU A 336 13.71 -42.87 -3.18
CA GLU A 336 14.92 -42.80 -4.01
C GLU A 336 14.57 -43.18 -5.46
N LEU A 337 14.24 -42.16 -6.26
CA LEU A 337 13.91 -42.35 -7.69
C LEU A 337 15.11 -42.89 -8.48
N THR A 338 14.86 -43.84 -9.39
CA THR A 338 15.89 -44.39 -10.30
C THR A 338 16.40 -43.36 -11.30
N ALA A 339 17.54 -43.61 -11.94
CA ALA A 339 18.12 -42.71 -12.93
C ALA A 339 17.18 -42.45 -14.12
N GLU A 340 16.40 -43.45 -14.54
CA GLU A 340 15.39 -43.29 -15.60
C GLU A 340 14.15 -42.53 -15.12
N GLN A 341 13.67 -42.78 -13.89
CA GLN A 341 12.59 -41.99 -13.29
C GLN A 341 13.00 -40.50 -13.17
N TRP A 342 14.25 -40.21 -12.79
CA TRP A 342 14.82 -38.86 -12.80
C TRP A 342 14.87 -38.27 -14.21
N LYS A 343 15.34 -39.01 -15.21
CA LYS A 343 15.35 -38.57 -16.63
C LYS A 343 13.95 -38.22 -17.12
N LYS A 344 12.96 -39.08 -16.89
CA LYS A 344 11.55 -38.88 -17.27
C LYS A 344 10.93 -37.66 -16.57
N LYS A 345 11.27 -37.45 -15.29
CA LYS A 345 10.86 -36.26 -14.51
C LYS A 345 11.53 -34.98 -15.05
N TYR A 346 12.81 -35.04 -15.38
CA TYR A 346 13.57 -33.93 -15.97
C TYR A 346 13.05 -33.56 -17.37
N GLU A 347 12.77 -34.52 -18.23
CA GLU A 347 12.21 -34.28 -19.58
C GLU A 347 10.82 -33.61 -19.50
N LYS A 348 9.96 -34.07 -18.58
CA LYS A 348 8.66 -33.43 -18.31
C LYS A 348 8.81 -31.98 -17.81
N GLU A 349 9.77 -31.72 -16.93
CA GLU A 349 10.01 -30.36 -16.40
C GLU A 349 10.70 -29.44 -17.41
N LYS A 350 11.52 -30.00 -18.31
CA LYS A 350 12.15 -29.31 -19.44
C LYS A 350 11.12 -28.86 -20.47
N GLU A 351 10.14 -29.70 -20.80
CA GLU A 351 9.07 -29.35 -21.75
C GLU A 351 8.07 -28.34 -21.17
N LYS A 352 7.75 -28.42 -19.86
CA LYS A 352 7.09 -27.32 -19.14
C LYS A 352 7.89 -26.02 -19.22
N ASN A 353 9.20 -26.06 -18.96
CA ASN A 353 10.06 -24.88 -19.03
C ASN A 353 10.08 -24.24 -20.43
N LYS A 354 10.09 -25.07 -21.48
CA LYS A 354 9.95 -24.64 -22.88
C LYS A 354 8.59 -23.99 -23.12
N THR A 355 7.50 -24.60 -22.64
CA THR A 355 6.14 -24.04 -22.72
C THR A 355 6.06 -22.67 -22.02
N LEU A 356 6.55 -22.57 -20.78
CA LEU A 356 6.57 -21.32 -20.01
C LEU A 356 7.41 -20.22 -20.68
N ARG A 357 8.55 -20.57 -21.29
CA ARG A 357 9.36 -19.61 -22.07
C ARG A 357 8.64 -19.12 -23.31
N ASN A 358 7.93 -19.99 -24.02
CA ASN A 358 7.09 -19.59 -25.16
C ASN A 358 5.95 -18.66 -24.71
N THR A 359 5.33 -18.93 -23.56
CA THR A 359 4.30 -18.05 -22.96
C THR A 359 4.87 -16.68 -22.57
N ILE A 360 6.05 -16.64 -21.94
CA ILE A 360 6.74 -15.39 -21.61
C ILE A 360 7.06 -14.60 -22.89
N GLN A 361 7.62 -15.25 -23.92
CA GLN A 361 7.95 -14.59 -25.19
C GLN A 361 6.70 -14.05 -25.91
N TRP A 362 5.56 -14.76 -25.84
CA TRP A 362 4.29 -14.27 -26.37
C TRP A 362 3.79 -13.04 -25.59
N LEU A 363 3.82 -13.08 -24.25
CA LEU A 363 3.46 -11.94 -23.40
C LEU A 363 4.39 -10.73 -23.61
N GLU A 364 5.69 -10.95 -23.81
CA GLU A 364 6.68 -9.90 -24.11
C GLU A 364 6.41 -9.25 -25.48
N ASN A 365 6.01 -10.05 -26.49
CA ASN A 365 5.62 -9.53 -27.80
C ASN A 365 4.33 -8.69 -27.71
N GLU A 366 3.29 -9.20 -27.05
CA GLU A 366 2.01 -8.48 -26.94
C GLU A 366 2.17 -7.20 -26.10
N LEU A 367 2.95 -7.24 -25.01
CA LEU A 367 3.25 -6.05 -24.21
C LEU A 367 4.08 -5.01 -24.97
N ASN A 368 4.95 -5.42 -25.90
CA ASN A 368 5.62 -4.50 -26.83
C ASN A 368 4.67 -3.93 -27.90
N ARG A 369 3.67 -4.70 -28.36
CA ARG A 369 2.60 -4.19 -29.22
C ARG A 369 1.80 -3.09 -28.52
N TRP A 370 1.29 -3.34 -27.31
CA TRP A 370 0.57 -2.33 -26.52
C TRP A 370 1.42 -1.07 -26.27
N ARG A 371 2.73 -1.20 -26.02
CA ARG A 371 3.65 -0.05 -25.93
C ARG A 371 3.75 0.75 -27.23
N ASN A 372 3.78 0.09 -28.39
CA ASN A 372 3.82 0.76 -29.68
C ASN A 372 2.51 1.50 -29.98
N GLU A 373 1.37 0.88 -29.67
CA GLU A 373 0.04 1.50 -29.81
C GLU A 373 -0.11 2.71 -28.85
N ILE A 374 0.34 2.60 -27.60
CA ILE A 374 0.40 3.74 -26.65
C ILE A 374 1.31 4.86 -27.18
N ASN A 375 2.50 4.56 -27.69
CA ASN A 375 3.40 5.57 -28.26
C ASN A 375 2.77 6.31 -29.46
N GLN A 376 2.04 5.59 -30.34
CA GLN A 376 1.32 6.19 -31.46
C GLN A 376 0.20 7.12 -30.98
N GLN A 377 -0.59 6.68 -29.99
CA GLN A 377 -1.62 7.51 -29.36
C GLN A 377 -1.02 8.76 -28.71
N SER A 378 0.09 8.64 -27.97
CA SER A 378 0.78 9.79 -27.36
C SER A 378 1.29 10.79 -28.41
N GLN A 379 1.83 10.33 -29.53
CA GLN A 379 2.23 11.21 -30.64
C GLN A 379 1.05 11.90 -31.32
N LEU A 380 -0.11 11.26 -31.40
CA LEU A 380 -1.33 11.88 -31.94
C LEU A 380 -1.89 12.94 -30.98
N VAL A 381 -1.94 12.62 -29.68
CA VAL A 381 -2.39 13.56 -28.63
C VAL A 381 -1.53 14.82 -28.60
N GLU A 382 -0.20 14.69 -28.66
CA GLU A 382 0.68 15.87 -28.64
C GLU A 382 0.52 16.73 -29.91
N LYS A 383 0.31 16.12 -31.09
CA LYS A 383 -0.02 16.86 -32.32
C LYS A 383 -1.35 17.61 -32.23
N LEU A 384 -2.40 16.95 -31.74
CA LEU A 384 -3.71 17.58 -31.53
C LEU A 384 -3.62 18.74 -30.52
N LYS A 385 -2.81 18.59 -29.47
CA LYS A 385 -2.52 19.63 -28.49
C LYS A 385 -1.77 20.83 -29.10
N THR A 386 -0.81 20.61 -30.00
CA THR A 386 -0.21 21.72 -30.78
C THR A 386 -1.27 22.43 -31.63
N GLN A 387 -2.08 21.67 -32.39
CA GLN A 387 -3.13 22.25 -33.24
C GLN A 387 -4.20 23.02 -32.44
N MET A 388 -4.51 22.61 -31.20
CA MET A 388 -5.38 23.36 -30.30
C MET A 388 -4.75 24.67 -29.84
N LEU A 389 -3.46 24.68 -29.50
CA LEU A 389 -2.74 25.91 -29.13
C LEU A 389 -2.66 26.89 -30.32
N ASP A 390 -2.38 26.38 -31.52
CA ASP A 390 -2.38 27.17 -32.76
C ASP A 390 -3.77 27.80 -33.02
N GLN A 391 -4.85 27.05 -32.75
CA GLN A 391 -6.23 27.54 -32.86
C GLN A 391 -6.60 28.54 -31.76
N GLU A 392 -6.15 28.34 -30.52
CA GLU A 392 -6.36 29.29 -29.42
C GLU A 392 -5.63 30.62 -29.67
N GLU A 393 -4.40 30.60 -30.20
CA GLU A 393 -3.69 31.82 -30.61
C GLU A 393 -4.37 32.51 -31.80
N LEU A 394 -4.82 31.76 -32.82
CA LEU A 394 -5.57 32.31 -33.95
C LEU A 394 -6.87 32.99 -33.49
N LEU A 395 -7.65 32.32 -32.62
CA LEU A 395 -8.87 32.89 -32.03
C LEU A 395 -8.57 34.11 -31.16
N ALA A 396 -7.45 34.11 -30.42
CA ALA A 396 -7.01 35.26 -29.64
C ALA A 396 -6.53 36.43 -30.53
N SER A 397 -5.99 36.18 -31.74
CA SER A 397 -5.79 37.23 -32.74
C SER A 397 -7.12 37.75 -33.25
N THR A 398 -7.98 36.88 -33.79
CA THR A 398 -9.28 37.27 -34.36
C THR A 398 -10.14 38.07 -33.38
N ARG A 399 -10.10 37.76 -32.08
CA ARG A 399 -10.75 38.59 -31.05
C ARG A 399 -10.14 39.98 -30.91
N ARG A 400 -8.81 40.10 -30.81
CA ARG A 400 -8.13 41.41 -30.81
C ARG A 400 -8.45 42.21 -32.07
N ASP A 401 -8.49 41.55 -33.23
CA ASP A 401 -8.83 42.17 -34.50
C ASP A 401 -10.30 42.63 -34.54
N GLN A 402 -11.23 41.85 -33.96
CA GLN A 402 -12.64 42.25 -33.77
C GLN A 402 -12.80 43.41 -32.78
N ASP A 403 -12.11 43.38 -31.64
CA ASP A 403 -12.12 44.46 -30.64
C ASP A 403 -11.60 45.78 -31.25
N ASN A 404 -10.51 45.70 -32.05
CA ASN A 404 -9.97 46.83 -32.81
C ASN A 404 -10.96 47.35 -33.85
N LEU A 405 -11.60 46.48 -34.65
CA LEU A 405 -12.60 46.88 -35.63
C LEU A 405 -13.84 47.50 -34.97
N GLN A 406 -14.26 46.99 -33.80
CA GLN A 406 -15.38 47.55 -33.06
C GLN A 406 -15.05 48.91 -32.46
N ALA A 407 -13.81 49.12 -31.99
CA ALA A 407 -13.34 50.43 -31.54
C ALA A 407 -13.30 51.45 -32.69
N GLU A 408 -12.80 51.07 -33.86
CA GLU A 408 -12.77 51.95 -35.04
C GLU A 408 -14.17 52.24 -35.58
N LEU A 409 -15.06 51.24 -35.60
CA LEU A 409 -16.48 51.43 -35.95
C LEU A 409 -17.16 52.40 -34.99
N ASN A 410 -16.95 52.26 -33.68
CA ASN A 410 -17.48 53.19 -32.68
C ASN A 410 -16.93 54.62 -32.88
N ARG A 411 -15.65 54.76 -33.26
CA ARG A 411 -15.03 56.07 -33.54
C ARG A 411 -15.63 56.73 -34.79
N LEU A 412 -15.71 55.99 -35.89
CA LEU A 412 -16.33 56.43 -37.14
C LEU A 412 -17.81 56.76 -36.96
N GLN A 413 -18.53 56.03 -36.11
CA GLN A 413 -19.93 56.30 -35.80
C GLN A 413 -20.10 57.58 -34.97
N ALA A 414 -19.21 57.85 -34.00
CA ALA A 414 -19.18 59.11 -33.27
C ALA A 414 -18.79 60.31 -34.15
N GLU A 415 -17.81 60.15 -35.06
CA GLU A 415 -17.47 61.15 -36.08
C GLU A 415 -18.68 61.43 -37.01
N ASN A 416 -19.37 60.38 -37.44
CA ASN A 416 -20.54 60.50 -38.32
C ASN A 416 -21.73 61.19 -37.61
N ASP A 417 -21.99 60.88 -36.34
CA ASP A 417 -23.04 61.53 -35.55
C ASP A 417 -22.69 62.99 -35.20
N ALA A 418 -21.40 63.31 -34.98
CA ALA A 418 -20.96 64.70 -34.86
C ALA A 418 -21.22 65.50 -36.14
N SER A 419 -20.82 64.99 -37.32
CA SER A 419 -21.09 65.67 -38.59
C SER A 419 -22.57 65.68 -39.00
N LYS A 420 -23.42 64.79 -38.48
CA LYS A 420 -24.88 64.95 -38.60
C LYS A 420 -25.38 66.18 -37.84
N GLU A 421 -24.85 66.43 -36.64
CA GLU A 421 -25.22 67.59 -35.85
C GLU A 421 -24.69 68.89 -36.48
N GLU A 422 -23.46 68.90 -37.01
CA GLU A 422 -22.92 70.02 -37.83
C GLU A 422 -23.82 70.31 -39.06
N VAL A 423 -24.25 69.27 -39.80
CA VAL A 423 -25.17 69.42 -40.94
C VAL A 423 -26.54 69.93 -40.48
N LYS A 424 -27.01 69.54 -39.30
CA LYS A 424 -28.29 69.99 -38.72
C LYS A 424 -28.22 71.45 -38.25
N GLU A 425 -27.11 71.90 -37.67
CA GLU A 425 -26.86 73.32 -37.38
C GLU A 425 -26.84 74.16 -38.68
N VAL A 426 -26.17 73.67 -39.74
CA VAL A 426 -26.15 74.34 -41.05
C VAL A 426 -27.54 74.39 -41.68
N LEU A 427 -28.33 73.31 -41.59
CA LEU A 427 -29.71 73.29 -42.10
C LEU A 427 -30.61 74.26 -41.31
N GLN A 428 -30.49 74.32 -39.98
CA GLN A 428 -31.24 75.29 -39.18
C GLN A 428 -30.84 76.73 -39.53
N ALA A 429 -29.55 77.02 -39.70
CA ALA A 429 -29.08 78.33 -40.13
C ALA A 429 -29.59 78.72 -41.54
N LEU A 430 -29.75 77.74 -42.45
CA LEU A 430 -30.35 77.96 -43.77
C LEU A 430 -31.87 78.17 -43.69
N GLU A 431 -32.57 77.50 -42.79
CA GLU A 431 -34.00 77.69 -42.53
C GLU A 431 -34.27 79.07 -41.90
N GLU A 432 -33.47 79.48 -40.92
CA GLU A 432 -33.48 80.84 -40.36
C GLU A 432 -33.17 81.90 -41.44
N LEU A 433 -32.21 81.64 -42.34
CA LEU A 433 -31.89 82.55 -43.45
C LEU A 433 -33.03 82.64 -44.48
N ALA A 434 -33.71 81.53 -44.77
CA ALA A 434 -34.87 81.49 -45.66
C ALA A 434 -36.07 82.26 -45.08
N VAL A 435 -36.36 82.10 -43.79
CA VAL A 435 -37.40 82.88 -43.10
C VAL A 435 -37.07 84.38 -43.10
N ASN A 436 -35.81 84.76 -42.87
CA ASN A 436 -35.37 86.15 -43.00
C ASN A 436 -35.49 86.69 -44.45
N TYR A 437 -35.23 85.86 -45.46
CA TYR A 437 -35.38 86.22 -46.86
C TYR A 437 -36.85 86.45 -47.23
N ASP A 438 -37.75 85.52 -46.90
CA ASP A 438 -39.19 85.67 -47.15
C ASP A 438 -39.76 86.90 -46.42
N GLN A 439 -39.35 87.12 -45.16
CA GLN A 439 -39.76 88.29 -44.39
C GLN A 439 -39.28 89.60 -45.02
N LYS A 440 -38.07 89.65 -45.57
CA LYS A 440 -37.58 90.81 -46.35
C LYS A 440 -38.22 90.94 -47.72
N SER A 441 -38.57 89.83 -48.37
CA SER A 441 -39.31 89.84 -49.63
C SER A 441 -40.72 90.43 -49.44
N GLN A 442 -41.42 90.06 -48.37
CA GLN A 442 -42.73 90.63 -48.03
C GLN A 442 -42.61 92.12 -47.67
N GLU A 443 -41.59 92.53 -46.91
CA GLU A 443 -41.34 93.94 -46.61
C GLU A 443 -41.06 94.77 -47.88
N VAL A 444 -40.37 94.21 -48.87
CA VAL A 444 -40.16 94.84 -50.19
C VAL A 444 -41.45 94.90 -51.00
N GLU A 445 -42.27 93.84 -50.98
CA GLU A 445 -43.56 93.82 -51.68
C GLU A 445 -44.56 94.83 -51.07
N ASP A 446 -44.57 94.95 -49.75
CA ASP A 446 -45.42 95.93 -49.05
C ASP A 446 -44.92 97.36 -49.27
N LYS A 447 -43.59 97.58 -49.34
CA LYS A 447 -43.01 98.87 -49.79
C LYS A 447 -43.32 99.18 -51.25
N ALA A 448 -43.42 98.19 -52.12
CA ALA A 448 -43.84 98.39 -53.51
C ALA A 448 -45.32 98.83 -53.59
N LYS A 449 -46.21 98.18 -52.84
CA LYS A 449 -47.64 98.59 -52.73
C LYS A 449 -47.79 100.00 -52.18
N GLU A 450 -47.01 100.36 -51.14
CA GLU A 450 -46.98 101.71 -50.57
C GLU A 450 -46.51 102.75 -51.60
N TYR A 451 -45.50 102.42 -52.43
CA TYR A 451 -45.02 103.28 -53.50
C TYR A 451 -46.02 103.41 -54.66
N GLU A 452 -46.71 102.34 -55.03
CA GLU A 452 -47.74 102.34 -56.08
C GLU A 452 -48.95 103.20 -55.67
N LEU A 453 -49.42 103.06 -54.42
CA LEU A 453 -50.44 103.94 -53.84
C LEU A 453 -50.00 105.42 -53.84
N LEU A 454 -48.75 105.71 -53.48
CA LEU A 454 -48.22 107.07 -53.49
C LEU A 454 -48.06 107.64 -54.92
N SER A 455 -47.76 106.78 -55.90
CA SER A 455 -47.70 107.13 -57.33
C SER A 455 -49.10 107.41 -57.89
N ASP A 456 -50.11 106.65 -57.49
CA ASP A 456 -51.50 106.91 -57.87
C ASP A 456 -52.05 108.18 -57.22
N GLU A 457 -51.71 108.44 -55.96
CA GLU A 457 -52.03 109.73 -55.32
C GLU A 457 -51.33 110.89 -56.06
N LEU A 458 -50.05 110.74 -56.43
CA LEU A 458 -49.31 111.73 -57.22
C LEU A 458 -49.94 111.94 -58.61
N ASN A 459 -50.36 110.89 -59.30
CA ASN A 459 -51.10 110.98 -60.57
C ASN A 459 -52.44 111.70 -60.39
N GLN A 460 -53.17 111.41 -59.32
CA GLN A 460 -54.46 112.05 -59.03
C GLN A 460 -54.27 113.54 -58.69
N LYS A 461 -53.21 113.92 -57.96
CA LYS A 461 -52.78 115.33 -57.80
C LYS A 461 -52.41 115.96 -59.13
N SER A 462 -51.68 115.26 -60.01
CA SER A 462 -51.27 115.73 -61.33
C SER A 462 -52.46 116.03 -62.24
N VAL A 463 -53.45 115.13 -62.31
CA VAL A 463 -54.72 115.34 -63.03
C VAL A 463 -55.49 116.53 -62.46
N THR A 464 -55.54 116.67 -61.13
CA THR A 464 -56.16 117.82 -60.45
C THR A 464 -55.46 119.14 -60.84
N LEU A 465 -54.11 119.14 -60.87
CA LEU A 465 -53.29 120.29 -61.20
C LEU A 465 -53.45 120.68 -62.69
N ALA A 466 -53.55 119.71 -63.60
CA ALA A 466 -53.87 119.94 -65.01
C ALA A 466 -55.28 120.53 -65.19
N SER A 467 -56.26 120.13 -64.39
CA SER A 467 -57.60 120.76 -64.38
C SER A 467 -57.54 122.22 -63.93
N ILE A 468 -56.75 122.52 -62.89
CA ILE A 468 -56.55 123.88 -62.39
C ILE A 468 -55.83 124.76 -63.44
N ASP A 469 -54.81 124.24 -64.13
CA ASP A 469 -54.13 125.01 -65.19
C ASP A 469 -55.03 125.24 -66.42
N ALA A 470 -55.94 124.32 -66.73
CA ALA A 470 -56.96 124.51 -67.77
C ALA A 470 -57.98 125.62 -67.41
N GLU A 471 -58.39 125.72 -66.14
CA GLU A 471 -59.20 126.84 -65.66
C GLU A 471 -58.42 128.16 -65.67
N LEU A 472 -57.13 128.11 -65.30
CA LEU A 472 -56.23 129.26 -65.29
C LEU A 472 -55.94 129.79 -66.71
N GLN A 473 -55.89 128.92 -67.73
CA GLN A 473 -55.84 129.34 -69.14
C GLN A 473 -57.14 130.02 -69.59
N LYS A 474 -58.32 129.46 -69.29
CA LYS A 474 -59.61 130.12 -69.55
C LYS A 474 -59.68 131.51 -68.93
N LEU A 475 -59.21 131.66 -67.69
CA LEU A 475 -59.13 132.95 -67.01
C LEU A 475 -58.14 133.91 -67.66
N LYS A 476 -56.98 133.45 -68.15
CA LYS A 476 -56.03 134.27 -68.92
C LYS A 476 -56.64 134.81 -70.22
N GLU A 477 -57.37 133.99 -70.97
CA GLU A 477 -58.01 134.42 -72.22
C GLU A 477 -59.12 135.46 -71.97
N MET A 478 -59.98 135.23 -70.97
CA MET A 478 -60.98 136.22 -70.54
C MET A 478 -60.33 137.53 -70.07
N THR A 479 -59.26 137.46 -69.28
CA THR A 479 -58.56 138.63 -68.74
C THR A 479 -57.90 139.46 -69.84
N ASN A 480 -57.30 138.82 -70.85
CA ASN A 480 -56.72 139.52 -72.00
C ASN A 480 -57.77 140.26 -72.85
N HIS A 481 -59.00 139.75 -72.93
CA HIS A 481 -60.08 140.44 -73.63
C HIS A 481 -60.58 141.69 -72.86
N GLN A 482 -60.60 141.65 -71.52
CA GLN A 482 -60.96 142.82 -70.70
C GLN A 482 -59.84 143.87 -70.61
N LYS A 483 -58.57 143.46 -70.58
CA LYS A 483 -57.41 144.38 -70.56
C LYS A 483 -57.33 145.35 -71.74
N LYS A 484 -58.06 145.10 -72.84
CA LYS A 484 -58.15 146.02 -73.99
C LYS A 484 -59.30 147.05 -73.91
N ARG A 485 -60.07 147.08 -72.81
CA ARG A 485 -61.10 148.10 -72.53
C ARG A 485 -60.90 148.87 -71.23
N ALA A 486 -60.15 148.32 -70.26
CA ALA A 486 -59.92 148.93 -68.95
C ALA A 486 -58.75 149.94 -68.92
N THR A 487 -58.72 150.88 -69.87
CA THR A 487 -57.73 151.98 -69.92
C THR A 487 -58.38 153.37 -69.87
N GLU A 488 -59.71 153.46 -69.93
CA GLU A 488 -60.47 154.72 -69.95
C GLU A 488 -61.29 155.00 -68.67
N MET A 489 -61.34 154.05 -67.73
CA MET A 489 -61.69 154.32 -66.33
C MET A 489 -60.43 154.06 -65.51
N MET A 490 -59.78 155.12 -65.03
CA MET A 490 -59.97 155.65 -63.67
C MET A 490 -59.65 154.57 -62.61
N ALA A 491 -58.53 154.63 -61.90
CA ALA A 491 -58.06 155.71 -61.02
C ALA A 491 -59.00 155.95 -59.82
N SER A 492 -58.39 156.28 -58.69
CA SER A 492 -58.98 156.32 -57.33
C SER A 492 -59.12 154.95 -56.64
N LEU A 493 -58.78 154.97 -55.35
CA LEU A 493 -58.92 153.90 -54.34
C LEU A 493 -58.02 152.66 -54.55
N LEU A 494 -56.85 152.55 -53.90
CA LEU A 494 -56.58 152.36 -52.45
C LEU A 494 -56.97 150.95 -51.92
N LYS A 495 -56.30 150.30 -50.95
CA LYS A 495 -54.97 150.45 -50.30
C LYS A 495 -54.86 149.39 -49.18
N ASP A 496 -53.64 148.89 -48.89
CA ASP A 496 -53.17 148.22 -47.65
C ASP A 496 -53.60 146.78 -47.23
N LEU A 497 -52.55 146.03 -46.81
CA LEU A 497 -52.35 145.12 -45.65
C LEU A 497 -53.19 143.84 -45.34
N ALA A 498 -52.48 142.69 -45.37
CA ALA A 498 -51.98 141.88 -44.23
C ALA A 498 -52.88 141.05 -43.24
N GLU A 499 -52.43 139.78 -43.05
CA GLU A 499 -52.21 139.03 -41.78
C GLU A 499 -53.32 138.30 -40.93
N ILE A 500 -53.03 137.01 -40.62
CA ILE A 500 -53.23 136.22 -39.36
C ILE A 500 -54.64 135.74 -38.92
N GLY A 501 -54.79 134.50 -38.36
CA GLY A 501 -55.99 134.14 -37.55
C GLY A 501 -56.40 132.69 -37.13
N ILE A 502 -55.51 131.85 -36.56
CA ILE A 502 -55.70 130.78 -35.51
C ILE A 502 -57.03 130.00 -35.29
N ALA A 503 -56.92 128.66 -35.08
CA ALA A 503 -57.79 127.76 -34.27
C ALA A 503 -57.12 126.37 -34.01
N VAL A 504 -57.46 125.47 -33.05
CA VAL A 504 -57.90 125.52 -31.62
C VAL A 504 -57.78 124.10 -30.95
N GLY A 505 -57.37 124.01 -29.66
CA GLY A 505 -57.47 122.83 -28.75
C GLY A 505 -56.51 121.63 -29.00
N ASN A 506 -56.54 120.46 -28.31
CA ASN A 506 -57.05 119.93 -27.01
C ASN A 506 -56.53 118.43 -26.89
N ASN A 507 -56.41 117.66 -25.78
CA ASN A 507 -56.45 117.81 -24.31
C ASN A 507 -55.76 116.59 -23.60
N GLN A 508 -55.81 116.46 -22.26
CA GLN A 508 -55.13 115.45 -21.38
C GLN A 508 -56.17 114.67 -20.50
N PRO A 509 -56.00 114.16 -19.22
CA PRO A 509 -54.86 113.99 -18.24
C PRO A 509 -54.73 112.57 -17.54
N GLU A 510 -53.61 112.12 -16.93
CA GLU A 510 -52.93 112.29 -15.59
C GLU A 510 -53.48 111.50 -14.35
N GLY A 511 -52.61 111.15 -13.35
CA GLY A 511 -52.99 110.75 -11.96
C GLY A 511 -52.00 109.83 -11.17
N THR A 512 -51.87 109.98 -9.83
CA THR A 512 -50.91 109.25 -8.94
C THR A 512 -51.40 108.98 -7.48
N GLY A 513 -50.81 108.00 -6.76
CA GLY A 513 -50.54 108.13 -5.29
C GLY A 513 -50.91 107.02 -4.26
N MET A 514 -49.89 106.48 -3.56
CA MET A 514 -49.81 105.98 -2.15
C MET A 514 -50.66 104.81 -1.58
N ILE A 515 -50.01 103.95 -0.78
CA ILE A 515 -50.32 103.54 0.63
C ILE A 515 -49.18 102.61 1.16
N ASP A 516 -48.92 102.61 2.48
CA ASP A 516 -47.79 101.88 3.11
C ASP A 516 -48.17 101.32 4.50
N GLU A 517 -48.41 100.00 4.61
CA GLU A 517 -48.63 99.33 5.91
C GLU A 517 -48.38 97.79 5.91
N GLU A 518 -48.49 97.12 4.76
CA GLU A 518 -48.46 95.64 4.68
C GLU A 518 -47.07 94.99 4.88
N PHE A 519 -45.98 95.73 4.70
CA PHE A 519 -44.61 95.18 4.62
C PHE A 519 -44.10 94.51 5.90
N THR A 520 -44.66 94.84 7.06
CA THR A 520 -44.16 94.35 8.37
C THR A 520 -44.52 92.89 8.61
N VAL A 521 -45.72 92.45 8.21
CA VAL A 521 -46.20 91.07 8.42
C VAL A 521 -45.38 90.07 7.59
N ALA A 522 -45.04 90.44 6.35
CA ALA A 522 -44.22 89.62 5.45
C ALA A 522 -42.83 89.31 6.05
N ARG A 523 -42.17 90.29 6.69
CA ARG A 523 -40.83 90.11 7.28
C ARG A 523 -40.79 89.07 8.39
N LEU A 524 -41.85 88.95 9.21
CA LEU A 524 -41.92 87.96 10.29
C LEU A 524 -42.10 86.53 9.75
N TYR A 525 -42.97 86.34 8.75
CA TYR A 525 -43.14 85.05 8.07
C TYR A 525 -41.83 84.58 7.40
N ILE A 526 -41.16 85.47 6.67
CA ILE A 526 -39.87 85.19 6.01
C ILE A 526 -38.80 84.78 7.04
N SER A 527 -38.77 85.41 8.21
CA SER A 527 -37.81 85.08 9.28
C SER A 527 -38.04 83.67 9.85
N LYS A 528 -39.30 83.26 10.05
CA LYS A 528 -39.64 81.92 10.53
C LYS A 528 -39.32 80.83 9.49
N MET A 529 -39.73 81.02 8.22
CA MET A 529 -39.39 80.07 7.16
C MET A 529 -37.87 79.88 7.02
N LYS A 530 -37.08 80.96 7.21
CA LYS A 530 -35.61 80.91 7.13
C LYS A 530 -34.95 80.04 8.21
N SER A 531 -35.54 79.87 9.40
CA SER A 531 -35.00 78.97 10.44
C SER A 531 -35.42 77.51 10.22
N GLU A 532 -36.66 77.28 9.77
CA GLU A 532 -37.19 75.96 9.44
C GLU A 532 -36.45 75.36 8.23
N VAL A 533 -36.28 76.11 7.14
CA VAL A 533 -35.48 75.72 5.97
C VAL A 533 -34.02 75.41 6.36
N LYS A 534 -33.39 76.24 7.21
CA LYS A 534 -32.01 76.00 7.67
C LYS A 534 -31.87 74.74 8.53
N THR A 535 -32.95 74.32 9.18
CA THR A 535 -33.04 73.06 9.93
C THR A 535 -33.26 71.88 9.00
N MET A 536 -34.13 72.00 8.00
CA MET A 536 -34.32 70.99 6.96
C MET A 536 -33.04 70.74 6.16
N VAL A 537 -32.32 71.77 5.73
CA VAL A 537 -31.04 71.62 4.98
C VAL A 537 -29.99 70.87 5.81
N LYS A 538 -29.92 71.06 7.13
CA LYS A 538 -29.06 70.25 8.00
C LYS A 538 -29.51 68.78 8.03
N ARG A 539 -30.83 68.53 8.11
CA ARG A 539 -31.40 67.17 8.12
C ARG A 539 -31.17 66.45 6.78
N CYS A 540 -31.31 67.13 5.65
CA CYS A 540 -30.98 66.58 4.33
C CYS A 540 -29.52 66.16 4.26
N LYS A 541 -28.57 67.05 4.63
CA LYS A 541 -27.13 66.70 4.63
C LYS A 541 -26.77 65.53 5.55
N GLN A 542 -27.50 65.35 6.65
CA GLN A 542 -27.30 64.22 7.57
C GLN A 542 -27.91 62.91 7.02
N LEU A 543 -28.99 63.00 6.25
CA LEU A 543 -29.56 61.88 5.49
C LEU A 543 -28.70 61.51 4.27
N GLU A 544 -28.17 62.49 3.54
CA GLU A 544 -27.23 62.30 2.43
C GLU A 544 -25.96 61.55 2.89
N GLY A 545 -25.37 61.95 4.02
CA GLY A 545 -24.20 61.27 4.60
C GLY A 545 -24.48 59.83 5.04
N THR A 546 -25.63 59.58 5.68
CA THR A 546 -26.02 58.22 6.11
C THR A 546 -26.45 57.34 4.95
N GLN A 547 -27.04 57.90 3.89
CA GLN A 547 -27.29 57.20 2.62
C GLN A 547 -25.98 56.81 1.94
N ALA A 548 -24.97 57.69 1.93
CA ALA A 548 -23.65 57.38 1.36
C ALA A 548 -22.94 56.23 2.11
N GLU A 549 -22.95 56.23 3.44
CA GLU A 549 -22.42 55.10 4.23
C GLU A 549 -23.22 53.80 4.03
N SER A 550 -24.55 53.89 3.90
CA SER A 550 -25.40 52.72 3.62
C SER A 550 -25.12 52.15 2.22
N ASN A 551 -24.96 52.99 1.20
CA ASN A 551 -24.61 52.58 -0.15
C ASN A 551 -23.23 51.91 -0.19
N LYS A 552 -22.22 52.47 0.51
CA LYS A 552 -20.88 51.86 0.58
C LYS A 552 -20.90 50.48 1.24
N LYS A 553 -21.64 50.31 2.34
CA LYS A 553 -21.82 49.00 2.99
C LYS A 553 -22.58 48.01 2.11
N MET A 554 -23.54 48.48 1.31
CA MET A 554 -24.23 47.65 0.33
C MET A 554 -23.27 47.15 -0.76
N GLU A 555 -22.43 48.03 -1.32
CA GLU A 555 -21.41 47.71 -2.32
C GLU A 555 -20.31 46.78 -1.76
N GLU A 556 -19.95 46.91 -0.49
CA GLU A 556 -19.03 46.00 0.22
C GLU A 556 -19.67 44.61 0.41
N ASN A 557 -20.94 44.55 0.85
CA ASN A 557 -21.69 43.29 0.99
C ASN A 557 -21.92 42.58 -0.36
N GLU A 558 -22.15 43.31 -1.45
CA GLU A 558 -22.30 42.74 -2.80
C GLU A 558 -21.00 42.07 -3.28
N LYS A 559 -19.84 42.68 -2.97
CA LYS A 559 -18.52 42.09 -3.29
C LYS A 559 -18.25 40.83 -2.46
N GLU A 560 -18.60 40.81 -1.18
CA GLU A 560 -18.52 39.59 -0.36
C GLU A 560 -19.49 38.51 -0.83
N LEU A 561 -20.70 38.86 -1.23
CA LEU A 561 -21.70 37.94 -1.78
C LEU A 561 -21.20 37.30 -3.08
N ALA A 562 -20.67 38.09 -4.02
CA ALA A 562 -20.09 37.60 -5.27
C ALA A 562 -18.88 36.67 -5.01
N ALA A 563 -18.00 37.03 -4.06
CA ALA A 563 -16.88 36.17 -3.67
C ALA A 563 -17.34 34.85 -3.01
N CYS A 564 -18.47 34.86 -2.30
CA CYS A 564 -19.07 33.67 -1.71
C CYS A 564 -19.73 32.78 -2.78
N GLN A 565 -20.47 33.37 -3.74
CA GLN A 565 -21.05 32.67 -4.89
C GLN A 565 -19.98 31.98 -5.75
N LEU A 566 -18.86 32.67 -6.03
CA LEU A 566 -17.72 32.08 -6.74
C LEU A 566 -17.14 30.88 -5.99
N ARG A 567 -17.02 30.96 -4.65
CA ARG A 567 -16.53 29.86 -3.81
C ARG A 567 -17.48 28.67 -3.80
N ILE A 568 -18.80 28.92 -3.78
CA ILE A 568 -19.83 27.87 -3.92
C ILE A 568 -19.68 27.16 -5.27
N SER A 569 -19.63 27.92 -6.37
CA SER A 569 -19.46 27.35 -7.72
C SER A 569 -18.18 26.50 -7.87
N GLN A 570 -17.06 26.95 -7.27
CA GLN A 570 -15.83 26.16 -7.21
C GLN A 570 -15.99 24.85 -6.42
N HIS A 571 -16.75 24.85 -5.32
CA HIS A 571 -17.06 23.64 -4.57
C HIS A 571 -18.01 22.71 -5.33
N GLU A 572 -19.03 23.23 -6.01
CA GLU A 572 -19.95 22.46 -6.86
C GLU A 572 -19.21 21.75 -8.01
N ALA A 573 -18.35 22.48 -8.73
CA ALA A 573 -17.51 21.90 -9.78
C ALA A 573 -16.59 20.79 -9.25
N LYS A 574 -16.02 20.97 -8.04
CA LYS A 574 -15.18 19.97 -7.38
C LYS A 574 -15.98 18.75 -6.90
N ILE A 575 -17.20 18.93 -6.39
CA ILE A 575 -18.12 17.84 -6.03
C ILE A 575 -18.51 17.04 -7.27
N LYS A 576 -18.82 17.72 -8.39
CA LYS A 576 -19.14 17.07 -9.66
C LYS A 576 -17.97 16.21 -10.18
N SER A 577 -16.76 16.78 -10.24
CA SER A 577 -15.54 16.05 -10.65
C SER A 577 -15.23 14.85 -9.74
N LEU A 578 -15.39 14.99 -8.41
CA LEU A 578 -15.24 13.87 -7.47
C LEU A 578 -16.33 12.79 -7.66
N THR A 579 -17.55 13.18 -8.02
CA THR A 579 -18.67 12.25 -8.30
C THR A 579 -18.40 11.46 -9.59
N GLU A 580 -17.95 12.12 -10.65
CA GLU A 580 -17.53 11.50 -11.91
C GLU A 580 -16.35 10.54 -11.71
N TYR A 581 -15.36 10.92 -10.88
CA TYR A 581 -14.26 10.03 -10.48
C TYR A 581 -14.75 8.80 -9.70
N LEU A 582 -15.67 8.97 -8.75
CA LEU A 582 -16.24 7.87 -7.96
C LEU A 582 -17.06 6.92 -8.84
N GLN A 583 -17.85 7.43 -9.79
CA GLN A 583 -18.53 6.62 -10.81
C GLN A 583 -17.53 5.85 -11.69
N ASN A 584 -16.42 6.45 -12.08
CA ASN A 584 -15.35 5.78 -12.85
C ASN A 584 -14.69 4.63 -12.06
N VAL A 585 -14.49 4.82 -10.74
CA VAL A 585 -13.98 3.79 -9.83
C VAL A 585 -14.98 2.65 -9.65
N GLU A 586 -16.27 2.97 -9.46
CA GLU A 586 -17.32 1.95 -9.31
C GLU A 586 -17.56 1.16 -10.61
N GLN A 587 -17.47 1.81 -11.77
CA GLN A 587 -17.51 1.14 -13.07
C GLN A 587 -16.32 0.18 -13.24
N LYS A 588 -15.10 0.58 -12.85
CA LYS A 588 -13.91 -0.28 -12.89
C LYS A 588 -13.99 -1.44 -11.90
N LYS A 589 -14.52 -1.20 -10.69
CA LYS A 589 -14.81 -2.26 -9.71
C LYS A 589 -15.75 -3.29 -10.32
N ARG A 590 -16.88 -2.84 -10.91
CA ARG A 590 -17.83 -3.72 -11.57
C ARG A 590 -17.22 -4.52 -12.74
N GLN A 591 -16.38 -3.89 -13.57
CA GLN A 591 -15.64 -4.59 -14.63
C GLN A 591 -14.67 -5.64 -14.08
N LEU A 592 -14.07 -5.41 -12.91
CA LEU A 592 -13.22 -6.39 -12.23
C LEU A 592 -14.04 -7.53 -11.61
N GLU A 593 -15.23 -7.24 -11.07
CA GLU A 593 -16.18 -8.24 -10.57
C GLU A 593 -16.67 -9.15 -11.72
N GLU A 594 -17.12 -8.55 -12.83
CA GLU A 594 -17.52 -9.26 -14.07
C GLU A 594 -16.33 -10.09 -14.66
N SER A 595 -15.09 -9.60 -14.53
CA SER A 595 -13.89 -10.35 -14.93
C SER A 595 -13.57 -11.52 -13.99
N VAL A 596 -13.80 -11.36 -12.68
CA VAL A 596 -13.61 -12.43 -11.67
C VAL A 596 -14.65 -13.53 -11.86
N ASP A 597 -15.90 -13.19 -12.15
CA ASP A 597 -16.95 -14.17 -12.40
C ASP A 597 -16.72 -14.94 -13.72
N SER A 598 -16.28 -14.26 -14.78
CA SER A 598 -15.85 -14.91 -16.03
C SER A 598 -14.68 -15.88 -15.81
N LEU A 599 -13.65 -15.48 -15.04
CA LEU A 599 -12.54 -16.35 -14.65
C LEU A 599 -12.99 -17.52 -13.75
N ASN A 600 -13.97 -17.30 -12.86
CA ASN A 600 -14.54 -18.37 -12.05
C ASN A 600 -15.30 -19.38 -12.93
N GLU A 601 -16.04 -18.93 -13.93
CA GLU A 601 -16.74 -19.79 -14.89
C GLU A 601 -15.75 -20.60 -15.74
N GLU A 602 -14.68 -19.98 -16.26
CA GLU A 602 -13.60 -20.68 -16.97
C GLU A 602 -12.93 -21.72 -16.05
N LEU A 603 -12.70 -21.40 -14.77
CA LEU A 603 -12.15 -22.32 -13.77
C LEU A 603 -13.13 -23.48 -13.46
N VAL A 604 -14.44 -23.26 -13.52
CA VAL A 604 -15.47 -24.32 -13.42
C VAL A 604 -15.48 -25.19 -14.68
N GLN A 605 -15.35 -24.63 -15.89
CA GLN A 605 -15.24 -25.41 -17.12
C GLN A 605 -13.95 -26.25 -17.14
N LEU A 606 -12.81 -25.69 -16.72
CA LEU A 606 -11.54 -26.42 -16.55
C LEU A 606 -11.62 -27.50 -15.46
N ARG A 607 -12.44 -27.30 -14.41
CA ARG A 607 -12.74 -28.31 -13.39
C ARG A 607 -13.56 -29.48 -13.95
N ALA A 608 -14.48 -29.22 -14.88
CA ALA A 608 -15.23 -30.25 -15.58
C ALA A 608 -14.37 -31.06 -16.57
N GLN A 609 -13.33 -30.46 -17.17
CA GLN A 609 -12.44 -31.11 -18.15
C GLN A 609 -11.43 -32.14 -17.57
N GLY A 610 -11.65 -32.64 -16.34
CA GLY A 610 -11.18 -33.97 -15.95
C GLY A 610 -9.67 -34.22 -15.82
N ARG A 611 -8.84 -33.21 -15.52
CA ARG A 611 -7.39 -33.39 -15.26
C ARG A 611 -7.05 -33.35 -13.76
N THR A 612 -7.40 -34.44 -13.08
CA THR A 612 -7.23 -34.65 -11.63
C THR A 612 -5.77 -34.78 -11.17
N GLY A 613 -5.54 -34.58 -9.87
CA GLY A 613 -4.24 -34.77 -9.20
C GLY A 613 -3.62 -33.48 -8.68
N TYR A 614 -2.76 -32.83 -9.47
CA TYR A 614 -1.79 -31.84 -8.98
C TYR A 614 -2.38 -30.54 -8.40
N PHE A 615 -3.59 -30.12 -8.80
CA PHE A 615 -4.15 -28.85 -8.34
C PHE A 615 -4.78 -28.90 -6.93
N ARG A 616 -5.17 -30.08 -6.43
CA ARG A 616 -5.93 -30.17 -5.15
C ARG A 616 -5.13 -29.64 -3.96
N ASN A 617 -3.84 -29.95 -3.89
CA ASN A 617 -3.00 -29.56 -2.77
C ASN A 617 -2.58 -28.07 -2.84
N ASN A 618 -2.28 -27.56 -4.04
CA ASN A 618 -1.97 -26.13 -4.21
C ASN A 618 -3.18 -25.24 -3.94
N LEU A 619 -4.39 -25.65 -4.39
CA LEU A 619 -5.60 -24.87 -4.13
C LEU A 619 -6.01 -24.90 -2.65
N PHE A 620 -5.80 -26.03 -1.96
CA PHE A 620 -5.97 -26.10 -0.50
C PHE A 620 -4.97 -25.19 0.22
N PHE A 621 -3.69 -25.20 -0.19
CA PHE A 621 -2.67 -24.32 0.40
C PHE A 621 -2.98 -22.84 0.14
N PHE A 622 -3.41 -22.46 -1.07
CA PHE A 622 -3.79 -21.09 -1.39
C PHE A 622 -5.02 -20.64 -0.61
N ARG A 623 -6.03 -21.50 -0.48
CA ARG A 623 -7.22 -21.24 0.34
C ARG A 623 -6.86 -21.06 1.82
N VAL A 624 -6.08 -21.97 2.41
CA VAL A 624 -5.61 -21.84 3.80
C VAL A 624 -4.75 -20.58 4.01
N MET A 625 -3.96 -20.16 3.02
CA MET A 625 -3.20 -18.90 3.07
C MET A 625 -4.10 -17.66 2.93
N GLN A 626 -5.17 -17.73 2.15
CA GLN A 626 -6.15 -16.66 1.99
C GLN A 626 -7.04 -16.53 3.22
N ASP A 627 -7.60 -17.64 3.72
CA ASP A 627 -8.36 -17.72 4.96
C ASP A 627 -7.54 -17.21 6.15
N ARG A 628 -6.24 -17.58 6.24
CA ARG A 628 -5.31 -17.01 7.25
C ARG A 628 -5.05 -15.53 7.09
N ARG A 629 -4.98 -15.02 5.86
CA ARG A 629 -4.78 -13.59 5.59
C ARG A 629 -6.01 -12.77 5.95
N GLU A 630 -7.20 -13.32 5.71
CA GLU A 630 -8.46 -12.69 6.08
C GLU A 630 -8.71 -12.77 7.59
N GLN A 631 -8.40 -13.90 8.24
CA GLN A 631 -8.41 -14.00 9.70
C GLN A 631 -7.46 -12.99 10.34
N ALA A 632 -6.20 -12.91 9.91
CA ALA A 632 -5.26 -11.93 10.42
C ALA A 632 -5.71 -10.46 10.18
N ARG A 633 -6.51 -10.22 9.14
CA ARG A 633 -7.14 -8.92 8.86
C ARG A 633 -8.34 -8.64 9.77
N GLN A 634 -9.15 -9.64 10.09
CA GLN A 634 -10.21 -9.55 11.09
C GLN A 634 -9.65 -9.37 12.51
N ASP A 635 -8.57 -10.07 12.85
CA ASP A 635 -7.87 -9.94 14.13
C ASP A 635 -7.28 -8.52 14.30
N LEU A 636 -6.65 -7.98 13.24
CA LEU A 636 -6.19 -6.59 13.18
C LEU A 636 -7.34 -5.60 13.35
N LYS A 637 -8.45 -5.78 12.63
CA LYS A 637 -9.64 -4.93 12.76
C LYS A 637 -10.26 -5.00 14.16
N GLY A 638 -10.30 -6.18 14.76
CA GLY A 638 -10.77 -6.38 16.14
C GLY A 638 -9.86 -5.70 17.16
N LEU A 639 -8.55 -5.70 16.93
CA LEU A 639 -7.58 -4.95 17.73
C LEU A 639 -7.73 -3.44 17.54
N GLU A 640 -7.90 -2.95 16.31
CA GLU A 640 -8.20 -1.54 16.02
C GLU A 640 -9.50 -1.08 16.70
N GLU A 641 -10.56 -1.88 16.63
CA GLU A 641 -11.82 -1.62 17.33
C GLU A 641 -11.67 -1.65 18.85
N THR A 642 -10.81 -2.51 19.39
CA THR A 642 -10.52 -2.57 20.84
C THR A 642 -9.72 -1.35 21.28
N VAL A 643 -8.67 -0.97 20.54
CA VAL A 643 -7.89 0.26 20.80
C VAL A 643 -8.78 1.51 20.67
N ALA A 644 -9.70 1.54 19.70
CA ALA A 644 -10.67 2.62 19.58
C ALA A 644 -11.64 2.66 20.78
N LYS A 645 -12.12 1.51 21.28
CA LYS A 645 -12.97 1.42 22.48
C LYS A 645 -12.22 1.85 23.76
N GLU A 646 -10.95 1.48 23.91
CA GLU A 646 -10.11 1.93 25.04
C GLU A 646 -9.81 3.43 24.96
N LEU A 647 -9.46 3.96 23.77
CA LEU A 647 -9.28 5.40 23.57
C LEU A 647 -10.57 6.19 23.81
N GLN A 648 -11.72 5.68 23.38
CA GLN A 648 -13.02 6.29 23.66
C GLN A 648 -13.37 6.22 25.16
N THR A 649 -12.99 5.15 25.85
CA THR A 649 -13.19 5.00 27.30
C THR A 649 -12.30 5.96 28.08
N LEU A 650 -11.02 6.09 27.71
CA LEU A 650 -10.10 7.10 28.23
C LEU A 650 -10.57 8.53 27.94
N HIS A 651 -11.14 8.79 26.76
CA HIS A 651 -11.73 10.08 26.41
C HIS A 651 -12.96 10.39 27.27
N ASN A 652 -13.85 9.40 27.47
CA ASN A 652 -15.04 9.52 28.31
C ASN A 652 -14.66 9.72 29.79
N LEU A 653 -13.67 8.98 30.31
CA LEU A 653 -13.12 9.17 31.65
C LEU A 653 -12.48 10.55 31.81
N ARG A 654 -11.68 11.01 30.84
CA ARG A 654 -11.14 12.39 30.81
C ARG A 654 -12.25 13.44 30.80
N LYS A 655 -13.32 13.23 30.03
CA LYS A 655 -14.47 14.14 29.95
C LYS A 655 -15.21 14.20 31.29
N LEU A 656 -15.49 13.04 31.91
CA LEU A 656 -16.07 12.95 33.25
C LEU A 656 -15.19 13.63 34.30
N PHE A 657 -13.87 13.40 34.27
CA PHE A 657 -12.93 14.02 35.21
C PHE A 657 -12.87 15.54 35.05
N VAL A 658 -12.89 16.06 33.82
CA VAL A 658 -12.94 17.51 33.54
C VAL A 658 -14.30 18.11 33.94
N GLN A 659 -15.41 17.41 33.73
CA GLN A 659 -16.74 17.86 34.17
C GLN A 659 -16.87 17.85 35.70
N ASP A 660 -16.36 16.81 36.38
CA ASP A 660 -16.35 16.73 37.84
C ASP A 660 -15.43 17.80 38.44
N LEU A 661 -14.24 18.03 37.87
CA LEU A 661 -13.35 19.12 38.27
C LEU A 661 -14.02 20.49 38.09
N ALA A 662 -14.64 20.75 36.94
CA ALA A 662 -15.37 22.00 36.69
C ALA A 662 -16.57 22.18 37.62
N THR A 663 -17.31 21.11 37.92
CA THR A 663 -18.45 21.13 38.85
C THR A 663 -18.00 21.36 40.29
N ARG A 664 -16.85 20.81 40.68
CA ARG A 664 -16.23 21.05 42.00
C ARG A 664 -15.67 22.45 42.13
N VAL A 665 -15.01 22.98 41.10
CA VAL A 665 -14.55 24.38 41.04
C VAL A 665 -15.74 25.34 41.14
N LYS A 666 -16.85 25.04 40.44
CA LYS A 666 -18.07 25.84 40.54
C LYS A 666 -18.70 25.75 41.93
N LYS A 667 -18.80 24.56 42.53
CA LYS A 667 -19.26 24.39 43.92
C LYS A 667 -18.34 25.03 44.96
N SER A 668 -17.03 25.09 44.75
CA SER A 668 -16.14 25.84 45.67
C SER A 668 -16.30 27.36 45.54
N ALA A 669 -16.77 27.87 44.40
CA ALA A 669 -17.14 29.29 44.24
C ALA A 669 -18.55 29.61 44.76
N GLU A 670 -19.36 28.60 45.08
CA GLU A 670 -20.73 28.72 45.60
C GLU A 670 -20.83 28.37 47.10
N ILE A 671 -19.71 28.07 47.79
CA ILE A 671 -19.63 27.74 49.23
C ILE A 671 -18.51 28.57 49.90
N ASP A 672 -18.48 29.87 49.59
CA ASP A 672 -17.74 30.90 50.33
C ASP A 672 -18.71 31.83 51.13
N SER A 673 -19.93 31.34 51.37
CA SER A 673 -20.93 31.91 52.26
C SER A 673 -21.46 30.85 53.24
N ASP A 674 -21.43 31.21 54.52
CA ASP A 674 -22.14 30.61 55.66
C ASP A 674 -21.73 29.19 56.15
N ASP A 675 -20.70 29.23 57.01
CA ASP A 675 -20.79 28.87 58.44
C ASP A 675 -20.51 27.42 58.98
N THR A 676 -19.71 27.41 60.04
CA THR A 676 -19.51 26.45 61.15
C THR A 676 -19.86 24.95 60.98
N GLY A 677 -18.83 24.07 61.03
CA GLY A 677 -19.05 22.62 61.20
C GLY A 677 -17.85 21.66 61.05
N GLY A 678 -16.71 21.88 61.73
CA GLY A 678 -15.50 21.07 61.55
C GLY A 678 -15.29 19.91 62.55
N SER A 679 -15.07 18.67 62.05
CA SER A 679 -14.20 17.64 62.68
C SER A 679 -14.16 16.32 61.86
N ALA A 680 -15.30 15.61 61.78
CA ALA A 680 -15.32 14.22 61.30
C ALA A 680 -15.22 14.06 59.78
N ALA A 681 -16.11 14.72 59.03
CA ALA A 681 -16.15 14.64 57.56
C ALA A 681 -14.83 15.12 56.91
N GLN A 682 -14.17 16.12 57.53
CA GLN A 682 -12.91 16.66 57.06
C GLN A 682 -11.76 15.63 57.17
N LYS A 683 -11.70 14.85 58.27
CA LYS A 683 -10.72 13.75 58.42
C LYS A 683 -10.93 12.63 57.40
N GLN A 684 -12.17 12.21 57.14
CA GLN A 684 -12.44 11.23 56.07
C GLN A 684 -12.04 11.76 54.69
N LYS A 685 -12.31 13.04 54.40
CA LYS A 685 -11.97 13.68 53.12
C LYS A 685 -10.45 13.80 52.93
N ILE A 686 -9.70 14.11 53.99
CA ILE A 686 -8.22 14.09 54.00
C ILE A 686 -7.71 12.66 53.73
N SER A 687 -8.14 11.67 54.51
CA SER A 687 -7.68 10.27 54.35
C SER A 687 -7.97 9.69 52.95
N PHE A 688 -9.12 10.04 52.36
CA PHE A 688 -9.45 9.67 50.99
C PHE A 688 -8.53 10.33 49.96
N LEU A 689 -8.19 11.61 50.16
CA LEU A 689 -7.26 12.34 49.29
C LEU A 689 -5.82 11.81 49.41
N GLU A 690 -5.36 11.49 50.62
CA GLU A 690 -4.03 10.91 50.89
C GLU A 690 -3.87 9.55 50.17
N ASN A 691 -4.86 8.67 50.28
CA ASN A 691 -4.83 7.35 49.64
C ASN A 691 -4.85 7.46 48.09
N ASN A 692 -5.66 8.39 47.55
CA ASN A 692 -5.63 8.69 46.11
C ASN A 692 -4.28 9.28 45.66
N LEU A 693 -3.68 10.19 46.44
CA LEU A 693 -2.38 10.79 46.16
C LEU A 693 -1.26 9.73 46.18
N GLU A 694 -1.32 8.76 47.10
CA GLU A 694 -0.37 7.65 47.15
C GLU A 694 -0.53 6.71 45.94
N GLN A 695 -1.76 6.39 45.53
CA GLN A 695 -2.02 5.59 44.31
C GLN A 695 -1.54 6.33 43.05
N LEU A 696 -1.86 7.62 42.91
CA LEU A 696 -1.39 8.45 41.79
C LEU A 696 0.15 8.53 41.76
N THR A 697 0.78 8.62 42.92
CA THR A 697 2.25 8.59 43.06
C THR A 697 2.85 7.23 42.66
N LYS A 698 2.18 6.11 42.99
CA LYS A 698 2.59 4.75 42.57
C LYS A 698 2.50 4.59 41.05
N VAL A 699 1.39 5.02 40.44
CA VAL A 699 1.21 5.00 38.97
C VAL A 699 2.22 5.90 38.26
N HIS A 700 2.44 7.13 38.77
CA HIS A 700 3.44 8.04 38.19
C HIS A 700 4.86 7.45 38.28
N LYS A 701 5.26 6.88 39.43
CA LYS A 701 6.54 6.18 39.58
C LYS A 701 6.68 4.96 38.66
N GLN A 702 5.59 4.28 38.33
CA GLN A 702 5.63 3.19 37.34
C GLN A 702 5.84 3.72 35.93
N LEU A 703 5.01 4.66 35.47
CA LEU A 703 5.11 5.26 34.13
C LEU A 703 6.47 5.94 33.87
N VAL A 704 7.10 6.50 34.90
CA VAL A 704 8.47 7.06 34.81
C VAL A 704 9.53 5.97 34.63
N ARG A 705 9.39 4.80 35.28
CA ARG A 705 10.28 3.65 35.05
C ARG A 705 10.08 3.05 33.67
N ASP A 706 8.83 2.82 33.26
CA ASP A 706 8.51 2.26 31.94
C ASP A 706 9.04 3.18 30.81
N ASN A 707 8.96 4.50 30.98
CA ASN A 707 9.56 5.47 30.05
C ASN A 707 11.10 5.45 30.05
N ALA A 708 11.75 5.17 31.19
CA ALA A 708 13.20 5.04 31.24
C ALA A 708 13.66 3.76 30.52
N ASP A 709 12.99 2.63 30.76
CA ASP A 709 13.30 1.35 30.10
C ASP A 709 13.07 1.42 28.59
N LEU A 710 11.96 2.02 28.14
CA LEU A 710 11.69 2.27 26.72
C LEU A 710 12.74 3.19 26.07
N ARG A 711 13.22 4.22 26.77
CA ARG A 711 14.32 5.08 26.31
C ARG A 711 15.66 4.33 26.23
N CYS A 712 15.86 3.28 27.02
CA CYS A 712 17.03 2.41 26.94
C CYS A 712 16.94 1.34 25.85
N GLU A 713 15.74 0.85 25.50
CA GLU A 713 15.54 -0.14 24.43
C GLU A 713 15.49 0.47 23.03
N LEU A 714 14.90 1.66 22.85
CA LEU A 714 14.72 2.28 21.54
C LEU A 714 16.05 2.42 20.75
N PRO A 715 17.19 2.88 21.33
CA PRO A 715 18.48 2.92 20.63
C PRO A 715 19.02 1.52 20.25
N LYS A 716 18.69 0.48 21.01
CA LYS A 716 19.09 -0.91 20.71
C LYS A 716 18.30 -1.44 19.51
N LEU A 717 16.99 -1.14 19.45
CA LEU A 717 16.12 -1.48 18.33
C LEU A 717 16.54 -0.73 17.05
N GLU A 718 16.83 0.58 17.13
CA GLU A 718 17.39 1.32 15.99
C GLU A 718 18.72 0.74 15.50
N LYS A 719 19.63 0.36 16.41
CA LYS A 719 20.93 -0.24 16.04
C LYS A 719 20.74 -1.59 15.33
N ARG A 720 19.78 -2.41 15.77
CA ARG A 720 19.38 -3.65 15.08
C ARG A 720 18.76 -3.38 13.71
N LEU A 721 17.94 -2.34 13.59
CA LEU A 721 17.32 -1.94 12.32
C LEU A 721 18.37 -1.45 11.31
N ARG A 722 19.30 -0.58 11.72
CA ARG A 722 20.42 -0.10 10.90
C ARG A 722 21.28 -1.27 10.38
N ALA A 723 21.73 -2.16 11.27
CA ALA A 723 22.51 -3.34 10.87
C ALA A 723 21.74 -4.30 9.95
N THR A 724 20.41 -4.37 10.07
CA THR A 724 19.55 -5.16 9.16
C THR A 724 19.47 -4.51 7.78
N ALA A 725 19.29 -3.19 7.69
CA ALA A 725 19.27 -2.45 6.44
C ALA A 725 20.62 -2.51 5.69
N GLU A 726 21.74 -2.41 6.42
CA GLU A 726 23.09 -2.60 5.86
C GLU A 726 23.28 -4.01 5.28
N ARG A 727 22.80 -5.04 5.99
CA ARG A 727 22.83 -6.44 5.51
C ARG A 727 21.94 -6.66 4.29
N VAL A 728 20.76 -6.02 4.21
CA VAL A 728 19.90 -6.07 3.02
C VAL A 728 20.62 -5.43 1.83
N LYS A 729 21.17 -4.22 1.99
CA LYS A 729 21.94 -3.52 0.94
C LYS A 729 23.14 -4.32 0.44
N ALA A 730 23.84 -5.03 1.33
CA ALA A 730 24.93 -5.93 0.96
C ALA A 730 24.44 -7.14 0.14
N LEU A 731 23.31 -7.75 0.51
CA LEU A 731 22.69 -8.85 -0.24
C LEU A 731 22.14 -8.41 -1.60
N GLU A 732 21.58 -7.21 -1.71
CA GLU A 732 21.15 -6.61 -2.98
C GLU A 732 22.34 -6.38 -3.93
N SER A 733 23.46 -5.88 -3.40
CA SER A 733 24.70 -5.70 -4.16
C SER A 733 25.24 -7.04 -4.66
N ALA A 734 25.31 -8.06 -3.81
CA ALA A 734 25.74 -9.41 -4.19
C ALA A 734 24.79 -10.07 -5.20
N LEU A 735 23.48 -9.86 -5.08
CA LEU A 735 22.48 -10.34 -6.05
C LEU A 735 22.62 -9.66 -7.41
N LYS A 736 22.91 -8.35 -7.43
CA LYS A 736 23.20 -7.60 -8.66
C LYS A 736 24.46 -8.16 -9.33
N GLU A 737 25.55 -8.33 -8.59
CA GLU A 737 26.80 -8.87 -9.11
C GLU A 737 26.62 -10.30 -9.66
N ALA A 738 25.94 -11.18 -8.92
CA ALA A 738 25.62 -12.54 -9.38
C ALA A 738 24.80 -12.54 -10.68
N LYS A 739 23.84 -11.61 -10.82
CA LYS A 739 23.04 -11.42 -12.05
C LYS A 739 23.89 -10.93 -13.23
N GLU A 740 24.86 -10.06 -12.99
CA GLU A 740 25.80 -9.59 -14.01
C GLU A 740 26.81 -10.69 -14.40
N ASN A 741 27.35 -11.43 -13.44
CA ASN A 741 28.23 -12.58 -13.66
C ASN A 741 27.51 -13.64 -14.53
N ALA A 742 26.30 -14.05 -14.16
CA ALA A 742 25.48 -14.98 -14.93
C ALA A 742 25.08 -14.46 -16.34
N SER A 743 24.97 -13.14 -16.52
CA SER A 743 24.75 -12.50 -17.82
C SER A 743 26.01 -12.56 -18.71
N ARG A 744 27.19 -12.31 -18.13
CA ARG A 744 28.49 -12.44 -18.81
C ARG A 744 28.77 -13.89 -19.22
N ASP A 745 28.48 -14.86 -18.36
CA ASP A 745 28.61 -16.28 -18.69
C ASP A 745 27.62 -16.70 -19.79
N ARG A 746 26.36 -16.26 -19.73
CA ARG A 746 25.38 -16.51 -20.80
C ARG A 746 25.87 -15.98 -22.15
N LYS A 747 26.51 -14.81 -22.19
CA LYS A 747 27.14 -14.28 -23.42
C LYS A 747 28.29 -15.17 -23.91
N ARG A 748 29.16 -15.65 -23.01
CA ARG A 748 30.26 -16.58 -23.37
C ARG A 748 29.72 -17.91 -23.94
N TYR A 749 28.75 -18.53 -23.28
CA TYR A 749 28.12 -19.75 -23.78
C TYR A 749 27.41 -19.54 -25.12
N GLN A 750 26.75 -18.39 -25.33
CA GLN A 750 26.13 -18.07 -26.62
C GLN A 750 27.18 -17.94 -27.73
N GLN A 751 28.27 -17.21 -27.49
CA GLN A 751 29.39 -17.07 -28.43
C GLN A 751 30.00 -18.43 -28.81
N GLU A 752 30.19 -19.33 -27.84
CA GLU A 752 30.75 -20.66 -28.11
C GLU A 752 29.76 -21.58 -28.83
N VAL A 753 28.47 -21.52 -28.49
CA VAL A 753 27.40 -22.20 -29.24
C VAL A 753 27.36 -21.73 -30.70
N ASP A 754 27.51 -20.44 -30.96
CA ASP A 754 27.51 -19.90 -32.31
C ASP A 754 28.82 -20.20 -33.08
N ARG A 755 29.97 -20.25 -32.40
CA ARG A 755 31.24 -20.79 -32.95
C ARG A 755 31.08 -22.25 -33.38
N ILE A 756 30.44 -23.07 -32.55
CA ILE A 756 30.18 -24.48 -32.83
C ILE A 756 29.19 -24.63 -34.00
N LYS A 757 28.11 -23.83 -34.05
CA LYS A 757 27.19 -23.80 -35.21
C LYS A 757 27.95 -23.47 -36.50
N GLU A 758 28.89 -22.53 -36.47
CA GLU A 758 29.65 -22.16 -37.67
C GLU A 758 30.61 -23.26 -38.11
N ALA A 759 31.34 -23.88 -37.16
CA ALA A 759 32.17 -25.05 -37.45
C ALA A 759 31.35 -26.22 -38.04
N VAL A 760 30.12 -26.41 -37.58
CA VAL A 760 29.16 -27.40 -38.12
C VAL A 760 28.63 -26.99 -39.49
N ARG A 761 28.30 -25.71 -39.73
CA ARG A 761 27.90 -25.20 -41.07
C ARG A 761 29.02 -25.41 -42.08
N SER A 762 30.25 -25.03 -41.74
CA SER A 762 31.44 -25.23 -42.59
C SER A 762 31.70 -26.72 -42.88
N LYS A 763 31.60 -27.61 -41.89
CA LYS A 763 31.71 -29.06 -42.12
C LYS A 763 30.56 -29.63 -42.97
N ASN A 764 29.35 -29.11 -42.83
CA ASN A 764 28.21 -29.54 -43.64
C ASN A 764 28.28 -29.03 -45.08
N MET A 765 28.87 -27.85 -45.33
CA MET A 765 29.20 -27.39 -46.68
C MET A 765 30.36 -28.17 -47.29
N ALA A 766 31.41 -28.50 -46.52
CA ALA A 766 32.48 -29.39 -46.99
C ALA A 766 31.96 -30.81 -47.36
N ARG A 767 30.94 -31.31 -46.64
CA ARG A 767 30.20 -32.54 -47.00
C ARG A 767 29.28 -32.40 -48.23
N ARG A 768 29.15 -31.22 -48.83
CA ARG A 768 28.34 -30.99 -50.04
C ARG A 768 29.13 -31.15 -51.35
N GLY A 769 30.31 -31.78 -51.28
CA GLY A 769 31.02 -32.31 -52.44
C GLY A 769 30.47 -33.67 -52.87
N HIS A 770 30.16 -33.80 -54.16
CA HIS A 770 29.88 -35.08 -54.86
C HIS A 770 28.56 -35.78 -54.47
N SER A 771 27.44 -35.21 -54.90
CA SER A 771 26.22 -35.99 -55.19
C SER A 771 26.09 -36.11 -56.71
N ALA A 772 25.99 -37.34 -57.23
CA ALA A 772 25.95 -37.58 -58.68
C ALA A 772 24.63 -37.10 -59.29
N GLN A 773 24.70 -36.46 -60.45
CA GLN A 773 23.52 -36.07 -61.22
C GLN A 773 22.97 -37.27 -61.98
N ILE A 774 21.93 -37.91 -61.44
CA ILE A 774 21.13 -38.91 -62.17
C ILE A 774 20.15 -38.16 -63.08
N ALA A 775 20.11 -38.55 -64.35
CA ALA A 775 19.37 -37.83 -65.39
C ALA A 775 17.84 -37.93 -65.26
N LYS A 776 17.13 -36.93 -65.77
CA LYS A 776 15.66 -36.96 -65.94
C LYS A 776 15.29 -37.76 -67.20
N PRO A 777 14.12 -38.44 -67.25
CA PRO A 777 13.64 -39.10 -68.45
C PRO A 777 13.39 -38.11 -69.60
N ILE A 778 13.81 -38.45 -70.81
CA ILE A 778 13.64 -37.65 -72.02
C ILE A 778 12.34 -38.08 -72.72
N ARG A 779 11.47 -37.11 -73.08
CA ARG A 779 10.39 -37.34 -74.06
C ARG A 779 10.99 -37.37 -75.48
N PRO A 780 10.50 -38.23 -76.39
CA PRO A 780 11.04 -38.29 -77.74
C PRO A 780 10.77 -36.99 -78.53
N GLY A 781 11.80 -36.49 -79.22
CA GLY A 781 11.66 -35.52 -80.31
C GLY A 781 12.16 -34.09 -80.05
N GLN A 782 13.49 -33.88 -80.06
CA GLN A 782 14.14 -32.71 -80.70
C GLN A 782 15.67 -32.88 -80.77
N HIS A 783 16.32 -32.21 -81.73
CA HIS A 783 17.77 -32.30 -82.02
C HIS A 783 18.57 -31.10 -81.45
N PRO A 784 19.92 -31.18 -81.35
CA PRO A 784 20.70 -30.32 -80.47
C PRO A 784 21.46 -29.16 -81.15
N ALA A 785 21.77 -28.16 -80.31
CA ALA A 785 22.87 -27.20 -80.43
C ALA A 785 23.23 -26.79 -78.97
N ALA A 786 24.39 -26.28 -78.57
CA ALA A 786 25.78 -26.14 -79.03
C ALA A 786 26.39 -25.08 -78.06
N SER A 787 27.71 -25.08 -77.85
CA SER A 787 28.43 -24.27 -76.84
C SER A 787 28.61 -22.77 -77.28
N PRO A 788 29.43 -21.84 -76.69
CA PRO A 788 30.67 -22.05 -75.89
C PRO A 788 31.12 -21.00 -74.81
N THR A 789 32.31 -21.29 -74.23
CA THR A 789 33.44 -20.39 -73.85
C THR A 789 33.57 -19.58 -72.52
N HIS A 790 34.73 -19.84 -71.87
CA HIS A 790 35.62 -19.00 -71.02
C HIS A 790 36.37 -17.90 -71.84
N PRO A 791 37.47 -17.20 -71.41
CA PRO A 791 38.17 -17.04 -70.09
C PRO A 791 38.55 -15.58 -69.69
N SER A 792 39.19 -15.40 -68.52
CA SER A 792 40.36 -14.51 -68.18
C SER A 792 40.29 -14.01 -66.71
N ALA A 793 41.30 -13.42 -66.05
CA ALA A 793 42.78 -13.63 -65.92
C ALA A 793 43.31 -12.61 -64.85
N ILE A 794 44.64 -12.56 -64.59
CA ILE A 794 45.38 -11.49 -63.83
C ILE A 794 45.24 -11.54 -62.28
N ARG A 795 46.15 -11.03 -61.41
CA ARG A 795 47.65 -11.09 -61.25
C ARG A 795 48.10 -10.29 -59.98
N GLY A 796 48.98 -10.86 -59.14
CA GLY A 796 50.01 -10.10 -58.38
C GLY A 796 49.77 -9.69 -56.90
N GLY A 797 50.88 -9.57 -56.13
CA GLY A 797 50.95 -9.08 -54.73
C GLY A 797 50.54 -10.10 -53.65
N GLY A 798 51.22 -10.31 -52.51
CA GLY A 798 52.38 -9.64 -51.89
C GLY A 798 51.95 -8.66 -50.78
N ALA A 799 52.48 -8.69 -49.54
CA ALA A 799 53.48 -9.57 -48.92
C ALA A 799 53.46 -9.41 -47.37
N PHE A 800 53.84 -10.46 -46.59
CA PHE A 800 54.56 -10.45 -45.29
C PHE A 800 53.99 -9.59 -44.11
N THR A 801 54.03 -9.93 -42.81
CA THR A 801 54.56 -11.04 -41.96
C THR A 801 53.80 -11.00 -40.60
N GLN A 802 53.97 -11.85 -39.57
CA GLN A 802 55.06 -12.78 -39.22
C GLN A 802 54.54 -14.03 -38.47
N ASN A 803 55.36 -15.08 -38.43
CA ASN A 803 55.01 -16.38 -37.81
C ASN A 803 54.98 -16.34 -36.28
N SER A 804 54.22 -17.27 -35.70
CA SER A 804 54.52 -17.87 -34.40
C SER A 804 54.88 -19.36 -34.59
N GLN A 805 55.96 -19.81 -33.96
CA GLN A 805 56.34 -21.23 -33.85
C GLN A 805 56.46 -21.60 -32.36
N PRO A 806 56.10 -22.84 -31.96
CA PRO A 806 56.14 -23.26 -30.56
C PRO A 806 57.48 -23.92 -30.19
N VAL A 807 57.90 -23.73 -28.93
CA VAL A 807 58.99 -24.49 -28.27
C VAL A 807 58.50 -24.92 -26.87
N ALA A 808 59.05 -26.01 -26.33
CA ALA A 808 58.49 -26.75 -25.21
C ALA A 808 59.39 -26.80 -23.95
N LEU A 809 58.82 -27.35 -22.86
CA LEU A 809 59.50 -28.01 -21.72
C LEU A 809 60.50 -27.20 -20.87
N ARG A 810 60.11 -26.87 -19.63
CA ARG A 810 60.67 -27.47 -18.39
C ARG A 810 59.89 -26.99 -17.14
N GLY A 811 60.24 -27.53 -15.96
CA GLY A 811 59.57 -27.26 -14.69
C GLY A 811 60.52 -27.04 -13.49
N GLY A 812 59.95 -27.05 -12.29
CA GLY A 812 60.54 -26.54 -11.04
C GLY A 812 59.78 -25.27 -10.57
N GLY A 813 59.69 -24.91 -9.29
CA GLY A 813 60.18 -25.56 -8.06
C GLY A 813 60.52 -24.49 -6.99
N ARG A 814 60.25 -24.76 -5.70
CA ARG A 814 60.33 -23.83 -4.52
C ARG A 814 59.18 -22.80 -4.45
N GLN A 815 58.55 -22.54 -3.28
CA GLN A 815 58.99 -21.83 -2.05
C GLN A 815 59.32 -20.34 -2.33
N ASP A 816 58.95 -19.34 -1.51
CA ASP A 816 58.61 -19.37 -0.07
C ASP A 816 57.80 -18.11 0.36
N LYS A 817 56.93 -18.21 1.40
CA LYS A 817 56.38 -17.11 2.25
C LYS A 817 55.55 -15.99 1.55
N VAL A 818 54.74 -15.16 2.24
CA VAL A 818 54.44 -14.98 3.68
C VAL A 818 53.00 -15.36 3.98
#